data_AF-A0A5C9CP63-F1
#
_entry.id   AF-A0A5C9CP63-F1
#
_cell.length_a   1.000
_cell.length_b   1.000
_cell.length_c   1.000
_cell.angle_alpha   90.00
_cell.angle_beta   90.00
_cell.angle_gamma   90.00
#
_symmetry.space_group_name_H-M   'P 1'
#
loop_
_entity.id
_entity.type
_entity.pdbx_description
1 polymer ?
#
loop_
_entity_poly.entity_id
_entity_poly.type
_entity_poly.pdbx_seq_one_letter_code
_entity_poly.pdbx_strand_id
1 'polypeptide(L)'
;PPRYMLLVELINTPTTEPHILDKLESFVTSALGKGVVRAKDTPNFIANRVGVAGMLTTIKEVENFGLSYDVVDDLTGKKLGRASSGTFRTADVVGLDTMAHVIKTLQDTLNLETDPFYASFATPEVLKTLLEMGNLGQKTKAGFFKKVGRDIMRFDLASKDYVPAGQKADEVYTRMLKKPAAERLQLLRNAEGAEGRFLWAILRNAFHYAAVHLAEIADNARDVDFCMRWGFGMKQGPFELWQEAGWLTVANMVKEDIDAGKALCNAPLPDWVFNGPVADAGGVHTPQGSWNPTEGQFVPVRSLPVYARQHFPESVLGSNAPSASTAGTTLHEDDAIRLWTLDDEVVIASIKTKMHAIGPDVIEGLLQGLALAEDKYQGLVIWSNDEMFSAGADLQAMLPAFMMGGVKAIEGAEFEMQQAMLKLRYANVPVVSAVRGLALGGGCELAAYTAKRVVAMESYMGLVEVGVGLVPGGGGLAYIARRAAENAANSTGKDLLPFLTEGFTAAAMAKVGTSALESKKLGYLLESDVIVPHKDELLFVALNEAKALFASGYRAPLKRQFPVAGRSGLATIKGTLVNMRDGGFISAYDYFIGCQIAWVVCGGDVDAGSLVDEEYLMTLERKAFGELLGNPKTQERIMGMMQNGKPVRN
;
A
#
# COMPACT_ATOMS: atom_id res chain seq x y z
N PRO A 1 -0.51 14.06 1.90
CA PRO A 1 -0.44 13.65 0.47
C PRO A 1 0.99 13.56 -0.09
N PRO A 2 1.85 14.61 -0.01
CA PRO A 2 3.18 14.58 -0.66
C PRO A 2 4.10 13.46 -0.18
N ARG A 3 3.98 13.06 1.09
CA ARG A 3 4.69 11.90 1.66
C ARG A 3 4.33 10.59 0.93
N TYR A 4 3.05 10.33 0.70
CA TYR A 4 2.52 9.05 0.20
C TYR A 4 2.43 8.94 -1.33
N MET A 5 2.25 10.06 -2.03
CA MET A 5 2.14 10.04 -3.50
C MET A 5 3.51 9.79 -4.12
N LEU A 6 3.58 8.92 -5.13
CA LEU A 6 4.84 8.51 -5.74
C LEU A 6 5.39 9.57 -6.71
N LEU A 7 4.50 10.33 -7.36
CA LEU A 7 4.85 11.23 -8.47
C LEU A 7 5.68 12.45 -8.03
N VAL A 8 6.73 12.72 -8.79
CA VAL A 8 7.36 14.04 -8.94
C VAL A 8 7.47 14.38 -10.43
N GLU A 9 6.91 15.51 -10.83
CA GLU A 9 7.12 16.08 -12.16
C GLU A 9 8.37 16.98 -12.13
N LEU A 10 9.36 16.68 -12.96
CA LEU A 10 10.56 17.51 -13.15
C LEU A 10 10.43 18.33 -14.43
N ILE A 11 10.52 19.64 -14.29
CA ILE A 11 10.41 20.60 -15.38
C ILE A 11 11.73 21.35 -15.49
N ASN A 12 12.28 21.40 -16.70
CA ASN A 12 13.51 22.11 -17.00
C ASN A 12 13.19 23.51 -17.53
N THR A 13 14.03 24.48 -17.18
CA THR A 13 14.03 25.77 -17.89
C THR A 13 14.84 25.64 -19.18
N PRO A 14 14.73 26.60 -20.13
CA PRO A 14 15.56 26.62 -21.34
C PRO A 14 17.08 26.64 -21.06
N THR A 15 17.50 27.06 -19.86
CA THR A 15 18.90 27.14 -19.44
C THR A 15 19.35 25.98 -18.56
N THR A 16 18.45 25.05 -18.22
CA THR A 16 18.80 23.88 -17.40
C THR A 16 19.61 22.90 -18.24
N GLU A 17 20.85 22.63 -17.82
CA GLU A 17 21.68 21.62 -18.48
C GLU A 17 21.10 20.21 -18.30
N PRO A 18 21.06 19.36 -19.35
CA PRO A 18 20.43 18.03 -19.28
C PRO A 18 20.94 17.15 -18.13
N HIS A 19 22.25 17.20 -17.87
CA HIS A 19 22.90 16.38 -16.84
C HIS A 19 22.45 16.72 -15.41
N ILE A 20 21.90 17.93 -15.19
CA ILE A 20 21.34 18.35 -13.89
C ILE A 20 20.03 17.61 -13.63
N LEU A 21 19.20 17.40 -14.66
CA LEU A 21 17.97 16.62 -14.54
C LEU A 21 18.26 15.17 -14.18
N ASP A 22 19.28 14.56 -14.80
CA ASP A 22 19.69 13.18 -14.49
C ASP A 22 20.11 13.02 -13.02
N LYS A 23 20.88 13.99 -12.50
CA LYS A 23 21.29 14.03 -11.09
C LYS A 23 20.11 14.24 -10.16
N LEU A 24 19.22 15.18 -10.47
CA LEU A 24 18.06 15.50 -9.65
C LEU A 24 17.10 14.31 -9.60
N GLU A 25 16.85 13.67 -10.72
CA GLU A 25 16.04 12.47 -10.81
C GLU A 25 16.62 11.31 -10.01
N SER A 26 17.92 11.05 -10.14
CA SER A 26 18.59 10.02 -9.35
C SER A 26 18.44 10.27 -7.84
N PHE A 27 18.59 11.53 -7.42
CA PHE A 27 18.36 11.93 -6.02
C PHE A 27 16.89 11.73 -5.61
N VAL A 28 15.94 12.22 -6.40
CA VAL A 28 14.50 12.13 -6.11
C VAL A 28 14.06 10.67 -6.02
N THR A 29 14.57 9.79 -6.89
CA THR A 29 14.27 8.37 -6.86
C THR A 29 14.84 7.69 -5.62
N SER A 30 16.16 7.66 -5.41
CA SER A 30 16.74 6.87 -4.31
C SER A 30 16.65 7.54 -2.95
N ALA A 31 16.72 8.88 -2.87
CA ALA A 31 16.74 9.59 -1.58
C ALA A 31 15.34 9.95 -1.07
N LEU A 32 14.39 10.25 -1.97
CA LEU A 32 13.02 10.61 -1.60
C LEU A 32 12.02 9.47 -1.84
N GLY A 33 12.41 8.41 -2.54
CA GLY A 33 11.54 7.27 -2.82
C GLY A 33 10.43 7.59 -3.83
N LYS A 34 10.71 8.44 -4.82
CA LYS A 34 9.70 8.95 -5.77
C LYS A 34 9.90 8.43 -7.19
N GLY A 35 8.79 8.27 -7.89
CA GLY A 35 8.72 8.06 -9.33
C GLY A 35 8.76 9.40 -10.04
N VAL A 36 9.59 9.50 -11.09
CA VAL A 36 9.87 10.76 -11.77
C VAL A 36 9.33 10.74 -13.19
N VAL A 37 8.56 11.78 -13.52
CA VAL A 37 8.17 12.12 -14.88
C VAL A 37 8.87 13.43 -15.26
N ARG A 38 9.55 13.47 -16.41
CA ARG A 38 10.03 14.74 -16.96
C ARG A 38 8.87 15.35 -17.75
N ALA A 39 8.37 16.49 -17.29
CA ALA A 39 7.20 17.14 -17.85
C ALA A 39 7.60 18.38 -18.64
N LYS A 40 6.82 18.70 -19.68
CA LYS A 40 6.95 19.96 -20.41
C LYS A 40 6.46 21.11 -19.52
N ASP A 41 7.00 22.30 -19.76
CA ASP A 41 6.55 23.52 -19.10
C ASP A 41 5.24 24.02 -19.75
N THR A 42 4.13 23.34 -19.41
CA THR A 42 2.79 23.67 -19.87
C THR A 42 1.89 24.06 -18.68
N PRO A 43 0.81 24.82 -18.90
CA PRO A 43 -0.14 25.13 -17.83
C PRO A 43 -0.58 23.87 -17.08
N ASN A 44 -0.38 23.85 -15.76
CA ASN A 44 -0.70 22.73 -14.88
C ASN A 44 0.03 21.40 -15.19
N PHE A 45 1.17 21.44 -15.89
CA PHE A 45 2.04 20.29 -16.18
C PHE A 45 1.27 19.11 -16.82
N ILE A 46 1.57 17.86 -16.49
CA ILE A 46 0.85 16.69 -17.03
C ILE A 46 -0.26 16.27 -16.08
N ALA A 47 0.08 16.04 -14.80
CA ALA A 47 -0.85 15.41 -13.88
C ALA A 47 -2.09 16.27 -13.64
N ASN A 48 -1.92 17.55 -13.31
CA ASN A 48 -3.08 18.42 -13.08
C ASN A 48 -3.80 18.76 -14.38
N ARG A 49 -3.07 18.87 -15.50
CA ARG A 49 -3.65 19.13 -16.82
C ARG A 49 -4.63 18.04 -17.25
N VAL A 50 -4.30 16.76 -17.06
CA VAL A 50 -5.20 15.64 -17.37
C VAL A 50 -6.19 15.37 -16.23
N GLY A 51 -5.71 15.32 -14.99
CA GLY A 51 -6.51 14.91 -13.84
C GLY A 51 -7.60 15.93 -13.47
N VAL A 52 -7.28 17.24 -13.46
CA VAL A 52 -8.27 18.28 -13.14
C VAL A 52 -9.26 18.48 -14.29
N ALA A 53 -8.81 18.42 -15.55
CA ALA A 53 -9.70 18.39 -16.71
C ALA A 53 -10.69 17.21 -16.64
N GLY A 54 -10.19 16.03 -16.23
CA GLY A 54 -11.02 14.85 -15.96
C GLY A 54 -12.03 15.05 -14.83
N MET A 55 -11.66 15.74 -13.74
CA MET A 55 -12.59 16.08 -12.66
C MET A 55 -13.68 17.06 -13.13
N LEU A 56 -13.32 18.11 -13.87
CA LEU A 56 -14.27 19.09 -14.42
C LEU A 56 -15.25 18.44 -15.39
N THR A 57 -14.72 17.60 -16.27
CA THR A 57 -15.50 16.78 -17.20
C THR A 57 -16.47 15.88 -16.44
N THR A 58 -16.00 15.25 -15.35
CA THR A 58 -16.87 14.43 -14.51
C THR A 58 -18.02 15.25 -13.94
N ILE A 59 -17.74 16.44 -13.39
CA ILE A 59 -18.79 17.33 -12.86
C ILE A 59 -19.79 17.73 -13.94
N LYS A 60 -19.30 18.04 -15.15
CA LYS A 60 -20.17 18.37 -16.28
C LYS A 60 -21.08 17.22 -16.67
N GLU A 61 -20.56 16.00 -16.73
CA GLU A 61 -21.38 14.82 -17.05
C GLU A 61 -22.36 14.47 -15.92
N VAL A 62 -22.05 14.79 -14.66
CA VAL A 62 -23.03 14.68 -13.56
C VAL A 62 -24.23 15.57 -13.81
N GLU A 63 -24.03 16.81 -14.30
CA GLU A 63 -25.12 17.71 -14.69
C GLU A 63 -25.93 17.12 -15.86
N ASN A 64 -25.25 16.61 -16.90
CA ASN A 64 -25.89 16.06 -18.09
C ASN A 64 -26.78 14.83 -17.80
N PHE A 65 -26.38 14.00 -16.84
CA PHE A 65 -27.08 12.75 -16.52
C PHE A 65 -27.90 12.80 -15.22
N GLY A 66 -27.87 13.91 -14.47
CA GLY A 66 -28.68 14.12 -13.28
C GLY A 66 -28.35 13.17 -12.12
N LEU A 67 -27.07 12.81 -11.95
CA LEU A 67 -26.63 11.88 -10.91
C LEU A 67 -26.34 12.59 -9.59
N SER A 68 -26.53 11.87 -8.48
CA SER A 68 -26.16 12.32 -7.15
C SER A 68 -24.66 12.10 -6.87
N TYR A 69 -24.04 13.00 -6.10
CA TYR A 69 -22.60 12.95 -5.83
C TYR A 69 -22.14 11.68 -5.09
N ASP A 70 -23.00 11.08 -4.26
CA ASP A 70 -22.73 9.82 -3.57
C ASP A 70 -22.80 8.59 -4.50
N VAL A 71 -23.73 8.57 -5.47
CA VAL A 71 -23.74 7.56 -6.53
C VAL A 71 -22.49 7.66 -7.38
N VAL A 72 -22.10 8.89 -7.76
CA VAL A 72 -20.90 9.13 -8.56
C VAL A 72 -19.65 8.66 -7.81
N ASP A 73 -19.48 9.01 -6.53
CA ASP A 73 -18.32 8.54 -5.74
C ASP A 73 -18.29 7.02 -5.56
N ASP A 74 -19.45 6.39 -5.46
CA ASP A 74 -19.57 4.93 -5.39
C ASP A 74 -19.12 4.27 -6.71
N LEU A 75 -19.43 4.87 -7.87
CA LEU A 75 -19.00 4.44 -9.20
C LEU A 75 -17.52 4.72 -9.48
N THR A 76 -17.08 5.97 -9.27
CA THR A 76 -15.77 6.46 -9.71
C THR A 76 -14.65 6.16 -8.72
N GLY A 77 -14.96 5.63 -7.53
CA GLY A 77 -13.96 5.21 -6.55
C GLY A 77 -13.34 3.85 -6.87
N LYS A 78 -13.28 2.96 -5.86
CA LYS A 78 -12.66 1.62 -5.99
C LYS A 78 -13.22 0.79 -7.15
N LYS A 79 -14.51 0.95 -7.49
CA LYS A 79 -15.16 0.17 -8.56
C LYS A 79 -14.57 0.46 -9.94
N LEU A 80 -14.14 1.70 -10.19
CA LEU A 80 -13.46 2.12 -11.42
C LEU A 80 -11.92 2.06 -11.29
N GLY A 81 -11.39 1.51 -10.19
CA GLY A 81 -9.96 1.43 -9.95
C GLY A 81 -9.33 2.77 -9.55
N ARG A 82 -10.05 3.66 -8.88
CA ARG A 82 -9.50 4.89 -8.28
C ARG A 82 -9.53 4.83 -6.75
N ALA A 83 -9.05 5.89 -6.09
CA ALA A 83 -9.10 6.03 -4.64
C ALA A 83 -10.52 5.79 -4.07
N SER A 84 -10.63 5.21 -2.87
CA SER A 84 -11.93 4.94 -2.23
C SER A 84 -12.76 6.18 -1.91
N SER A 85 -12.16 7.35 -1.97
CA SER A 85 -12.83 8.64 -1.84
C SER A 85 -13.57 9.08 -3.10
N GLY A 86 -13.55 8.32 -4.20
CA GLY A 86 -14.29 8.71 -5.41
C GLY A 86 -13.82 10.05 -6.00
N THR A 87 -14.72 10.80 -6.62
CA THR A 87 -14.42 12.09 -7.24
C THR A 87 -14.61 13.25 -6.26
N PHE A 88 -15.81 13.37 -5.68
CA PHE A 88 -16.24 14.51 -4.88
C PHE A 88 -15.67 14.50 -3.47
N ARG A 89 -15.63 13.35 -2.80
CA ARG A 89 -14.94 13.26 -1.50
C ARG A 89 -13.43 13.43 -1.66
N THR A 90 -12.83 13.09 -2.80
CA THR A 90 -11.43 13.46 -3.10
C THR A 90 -11.29 14.98 -3.24
N ALA A 91 -12.20 15.65 -3.93
CA ALA A 91 -12.23 17.12 -3.99
C ALA A 91 -12.32 17.75 -2.58
N ASP A 92 -13.16 17.20 -1.70
CA ASP A 92 -13.26 17.65 -0.30
C ASP A 92 -11.97 17.43 0.50
N VAL A 93 -11.21 16.35 0.23
CA VAL A 93 -9.91 16.07 0.88
C VAL A 93 -8.85 17.08 0.43
N VAL A 94 -8.79 17.38 -0.86
CA VAL A 94 -7.83 18.34 -1.44
C VAL A 94 -8.17 19.78 -1.02
N GLY A 95 -9.45 20.10 -0.97
CA GLY A 95 -9.99 21.43 -0.72
C GLY A 95 -10.56 22.06 -1.98
N LEU A 96 -11.79 22.57 -1.88
CA LEU A 96 -12.53 23.11 -3.04
C LEU A 96 -11.99 24.45 -3.54
N ASP A 97 -11.38 25.25 -2.66
CA ASP A 97 -10.65 26.46 -3.02
C ASP A 97 -9.34 26.18 -3.75
N THR A 98 -8.61 25.13 -3.34
CA THR A 98 -7.44 24.64 -4.10
C THR A 98 -7.85 24.23 -5.50
N MET A 99 -8.95 23.47 -5.62
CA MET A 99 -9.51 23.10 -6.93
C MET A 99 -9.87 24.34 -7.75
N ALA A 100 -10.55 25.33 -7.16
CA ALA A 100 -10.88 26.58 -7.82
C ALA A 100 -9.65 27.37 -8.30
N HIS A 101 -8.57 27.37 -7.54
CA HIS A 101 -7.31 28.01 -7.94
C HIS A 101 -6.70 27.33 -9.18
N VAL A 102 -6.69 26.00 -9.23
CA VAL A 102 -6.17 25.25 -10.39
C VAL A 102 -7.05 25.46 -11.62
N ILE A 103 -8.38 25.48 -11.45
CA ILE A 103 -9.34 25.82 -12.51
C ILE A 103 -9.07 27.23 -13.04
N LYS A 104 -8.90 28.20 -12.14
CA LYS A 104 -8.60 29.58 -12.53
C LYS A 104 -7.30 29.68 -13.33
N THR A 105 -6.28 28.91 -12.96
CA THR A 105 -5.03 28.86 -13.73
C THR A 105 -5.28 28.38 -15.17
N LEU A 106 -6.14 27.37 -15.39
CA LEU A 106 -6.53 26.95 -16.75
C LEU A 106 -7.29 28.07 -17.49
N GLN A 107 -8.21 28.75 -16.81
CA GLN A 107 -9.00 29.86 -17.39
C GLN A 107 -8.12 31.06 -17.77
N ASP A 108 -7.11 31.38 -16.97
CA ASP A 108 -6.25 32.55 -17.18
C ASP A 108 -5.15 32.30 -18.23
N THR A 109 -4.76 31.04 -18.44
CA THR A 109 -3.60 30.68 -19.29
C THR A 109 -3.95 30.02 -20.61
N LEU A 110 -5.18 29.55 -20.78
CA LEU A 110 -5.67 28.89 -21.99
C LEU A 110 -6.85 29.64 -22.59
N ASN A 111 -7.19 29.32 -23.83
CA ASN A 111 -8.37 29.80 -24.52
C ASN A 111 -8.78 28.79 -25.61
N LEU A 112 -9.86 29.06 -26.36
CA LEU A 112 -10.37 28.17 -27.40
C LEU A 112 -9.39 27.94 -28.57
N GLU A 113 -8.44 28.84 -28.80
CA GLU A 113 -7.43 28.70 -29.85
C GLU A 113 -6.29 27.78 -29.40
N THR A 114 -5.93 27.82 -28.11
CA THR A 114 -4.86 26.99 -27.53
C THR A 114 -5.36 25.65 -26.99
N ASP A 115 -6.64 25.55 -26.64
CA ASP A 115 -7.24 24.35 -26.09
C ASP A 115 -8.71 24.21 -26.54
N PRO A 116 -9.04 23.19 -27.36
CA PRO A 116 -10.40 23.00 -27.86
C PRO A 116 -11.39 22.53 -26.78
N PHE A 117 -10.93 22.12 -25.60
CA PHE A 117 -11.75 21.79 -24.43
C PHE A 117 -12.00 22.98 -23.51
N TYR A 118 -11.49 24.18 -23.83
CA TYR A 118 -11.55 25.35 -22.95
C TYR A 118 -12.96 25.66 -22.39
N ALA A 119 -14.00 25.44 -23.18
CA ALA A 119 -15.40 25.62 -22.75
C ALA A 119 -15.79 24.73 -21.55
N SER A 120 -15.11 23.59 -21.37
CA SER A 120 -15.30 22.66 -20.25
C SER A 120 -14.60 23.11 -18.96
N PHE A 121 -13.79 24.17 -19.00
CA PHE A 121 -13.07 24.69 -17.82
C PHE A 121 -13.85 25.76 -17.04
N ALA A 122 -15.10 26.03 -17.41
CA ALA A 122 -15.95 26.90 -16.62
C ALA A 122 -16.10 26.38 -15.18
N THR A 123 -16.04 27.27 -14.19
CA THR A 123 -16.25 26.90 -12.79
C THR A 123 -17.68 26.38 -12.60
N PRO A 124 -17.87 25.12 -12.18
CA PRO A 124 -19.22 24.56 -12.04
C PRO A 124 -20.05 25.32 -11.01
N GLU A 125 -21.36 25.45 -11.24
CA GLU A 125 -22.24 26.24 -10.36
C GLU A 125 -22.29 25.66 -8.93
N VAL A 126 -22.22 24.33 -8.79
CA VAL A 126 -22.11 23.67 -7.49
C VAL A 126 -20.85 24.09 -6.73
N LEU A 127 -19.71 24.16 -7.42
CA LEU A 127 -18.44 24.53 -6.81
C LEU A 127 -18.48 26.00 -6.38
N LYS A 128 -18.99 26.87 -7.24
CA LYS A 128 -19.20 28.30 -6.93
C LYS A 128 -20.07 28.48 -5.70
N THR A 129 -21.22 27.80 -5.63
CA THR A 129 -22.14 27.87 -4.49
C THR A 129 -21.47 27.41 -3.20
N LEU A 130 -20.74 26.28 -3.22
CA LEU A 130 -20.03 25.78 -2.04
C LEU A 130 -18.95 26.75 -1.54
N LEU A 131 -18.21 27.40 -2.46
CA LEU A 131 -17.21 28.42 -2.13
C LEU A 131 -17.85 29.65 -1.48
N GLU A 132 -18.96 30.16 -2.02
CA GLU A 132 -19.71 31.29 -1.47
C GLU A 132 -20.26 30.99 -0.07
N MET A 133 -20.63 29.74 0.21
CA MET A 133 -21.05 29.28 1.53
C MET A 133 -19.89 29.04 2.50
N GLY A 134 -18.63 29.14 2.07
CA GLY A 134 -17.45 28.81 2.88
C GLY A 134 -17.27 27.31 3.15
N ASN A 135 -17.95 26.45 2.38
CA ASN A 135 -17.88 25.00 2.49
C ASN A 135 -16.73 24.46 1.63
N LEU A 136 -15.50 24.53 2.15
CA LEU A 136 -14.26 24.23 1.42
C LEU A 136 -13.80 22.76 1.47
N GLY A 137 -14.65 21.83 1.95
CA GLY A 137 -14.32 20.42 2.11
C GLY A 137 -13.97 20.03 3.55
N GLN A 138 -13.07 19.05 3.70
CA GLN A 138 -12.73 18.46 5.01
C GLN A 138 -12.16 19.49 6.00
N LYS A 139 -11.39 20.46 5.51
CA LYS A 139 -10.78 21.50 6.35
C LYS A 139 -11.78 22.42 7.03
N THR A 140 -12.96 22.62 6.43
CA THR A 140 -14.10 23.36 7.02
C THR A 140 -15.18 22.41 7.54
N LYS A 141 -14.92 21.09 7.55
CA LYS A 141 -15.86 20.02 7.92
C LYS A 141 -17.13 19.95 7.06
N ALA A 142 -17.17 20.65 5.93
CA ALA A 142 -18.30 20.74 5.02
C ALA A 142 -17.82 21.08 3.60
N GLY A 143 -18.24 20.29 2.62
CA GLY A 143 -18.02 20.49 1.18
C GLY A 143 -19.13 19.77 0.39
N PHE A 144 -18.79 18.94 -0.60
CA PHE A 144 -19.78 18.03 -1.21
C PHE A 144 -20.39 17.07 -0.18
N PHE A 145 -19.62 16.73 0.85
CA PHE A 145 -20.09 15.98 2.01
C PHE A 145 -19.86 16.72 3.32
N LYS A 146 -20.71 16.42 4.30
CA LYS A 146 -20.59 16.90 5.68
C LYS A 146 -20.95 15.77 6.62
N LYS A 147 -20.22 15.66 7.74
CA LYS A 147 -20.53 14.69 8.79
C LYS A 147 -21.35 15.36 9.89
N VAL A 148 -22.49 14.78 10.26
CA VAL A 148 -23.35 15.23 11.36
C VAL A 148 -23.54 14.05 12.31
N GLY A 149 -22.87 14.07 13.46
CA GLY A 149 -22.82 12.91 14.35
C GLY A 149 -22.18 11.70 13.66
N ARG A 150 -22.95 10.62 13.47
CA ARG A 150 -22.54 9.42 12.73
C ARG A 150 -22.96 9.44 11.26
N ASP A 151 -23.86 10.34 10.90
CA ASP A 151 -24.45 10.39 9.57
C ASP A 151 -23.58 11.20 8.60
N ILE A 152 -23.58 10.77 7.35
CA ILE A 152 -22.95 11.48 6.25
C ILE A 152 -24.07 12.14 5.45
N MET A 153 -23.96 13.45 5.29
CA MET A 153 -24.85 14.26 4.49
C MET A 153 -24.15 14.65 3.19
N ARG A 154 -24.91 14.74 2.11
CA ARG A 154 -24.49 15.17 0.77
C ARG A 154 -25.09 16.53 0.47
N PHE A 155 -24.30 17.42 -0.11
CA PHE A 155 -24.79 18.69 -0.61
C PHE A 155 -25.73 18.48 -1.80
N ASP A 156 -26.86 19.18 -1.81
CA ASP A 156 -27.82 19.21 -2.90
C ASP A 156 -27.91 20.62 -3.47
N LEU A 157 -27.58 20.77 -4.77
CA LEU A 157 -27.49 22.08 -5.40
C LEU A 157 -28.86 22.77 -5.52
N ALA A 158 -29.92 22.00 -5.77
CA ALA A 158 -31.26 22.54 -5.98
C ALA A 158 -31.82 23.19 -4.70
N SER A 159 -31.65 22.54 -3.56
CA SER A 159 -32.06 23.07 -2.25
C SER A 159 -31.01 24.00 -1.61
N LYS A 160 -29.75 23.92 -2.05
CA LYS A 160 -28.59 24.56 -1.41
C LYS A 160 -28.41 24.13 0.05
N ASP A 161 -28.82 22.92 0.38
CA ASP A 161 -28.72 22.34 1.72
C ASP A 161 -28.15 20.91 1.68
N TYR A 162 -27.93 20.32 2.85
CA TYR A 162 -27.40 18.99 3.03
C TYR A 162 -28.53 17.98 3.26
N VAL A 163 -28.62 16.99 2.36
CA VAL A 163 -29.57 15.87 2.46
C VAL A 163 -28.85 14.58 2.88
N PRO A 164 -29.55 13.57 3.43
CA PRO A 164 -28.92 12.29 3.74
C PRO A 164 -28.20 11.68 2.53
N ALA A 165 -26.95 11.27 2.73
CA ALA A 165 -26.17 10.55 1.72
C ALA A 165 -26.31 9.04 1.89
N GLY A 166 -25.77 8.27 0.95
CA GLY A 166 -25.63 6.82 1.04
C GLY A 166 -26.30 6.06 -0.09
N GLN A 167 -26.82 6.76 -1.09
CA GLN A 167 -27.32 6.14 -2.31
C GLN A 167 -26.18 5.36 -2.99
N LYS A 168 -26.53 4.17 -3.49
CA LYS A 168 -25.61 3.29 -4.20
C LYS A 168 -25.96 3.25 -5.67
N ALA A 169 -24.92 3.11 -6.48
CA ALA A 169 -25.09 2.81 -7.89
C ALA A 169 -25.77 1.46 -8.09
N ASP A 170 -26.47 1.32 -9.22
CA ASP A 170 -27.08 0.07 -9.62
C ASP A 170 -26.00 -1.03 -9.74
N GLU A 171 -26.32 -2.20 -9.19
CA GLU A 171 -25.42 -3.33 -9.17
C GLU A 171 -25.07 -3.83 -10.59
N VAL A 172 -25.92 -3.57 -11.60
CA VAL A 172 -25.63 -3.89 -13.00
C VAL A 172 -24.33 -3.23 -13.47
N TYR A 173 -24.10 -1.94 -13.15
CA TYR A 173 -22.88 -1.24 -13.55
C TYR A 173 -21.68 -1.68 -12.73
N THR A 174 -21.90 -2.04 -11.46
CA THR A 174 -20.87 -2.66 -10.63
C THR A 174 -20.39 -3.99 -11.24
N ARG A 175 -21.29 -4.79 -11.84
CA ARG A 175 -20.94 -6.02 -12.56
C ARG A 175 -20.23 -5.73 -13.89
N MET A 176 -20.67 -4.73 -14.65
CA MET A 176 -20.01 -4.30 -15.89
C MET A 176 -18.55 -3.85 -15.63
N LEU A 177 -18.31 -3.08 -14.58
CA LEU A 177 -16.97 -2.56 -14.24
C LEU A 177 -15.94 -3.65 -13.92
N LYS A 178 -16.38 -4.85 -13.54
CA LYS A 178 -15.55 -6.03 -13.26
C LYS A 178 -15.20 -6.85 -14.51
N LYS A 179 -15.83 -6.58 -15.65
CA LYS A 179 -15.53 -7.29 -16.91
C LYS A 179 -14.15 -6.89 -17.47
N PRO A 180 -13.52 -7.74 -18.30
CA PRO A 180 -12.30 -7.37 -19.04
C PRO A 180 -12.49 -6.06 -19.81
N ALA A 181 -11.40 -5.31 -20.02
CA ALA A 181 -11.48 -3.93 -20.54
C ALA A 181 -12.31 -3.80 -21.83
N ALA A 182 -12.10 -4.69 -22.80
CA ALA A 182 -12.82 -4.66 -24.09
C ALA A 182 -14.34 -4.85 -23.92
N GLU A 183 -14.76 -5.90 -23.21
CA GLU A 183 -16.16 -6.18 -22.90
C GLU A 183 -16.78 -5.04 -22.07
N ARG A 184 -16.04 -4.57 -21.06
CA ARG A 184 -16.48 -3.49 -20.16
C ARG A 184 -16.78 -2.21 -20.92
N LEU A 185 -15.88 -1.72 -21.77
CA LEU A 185 -16.10 -0.47 -22.51
C LEU A 185 -17.25 -0.60 -23.50
N GLN A 186 -17.39 -1.74 -24.17
CA GLN A 186 -18.51 -2.00 -25.08
C GLN A 186 -19.86 -2.01 -24.35
N LEU A 187 -19.92 -2.66 -23.17
CA LEU A 187 -21.14 -2.68 -22.34
C LEU A 187 -21.53 -1.28 -21.86
N LEU A 188 -20.55 -0.49 -21.40
CA LEU A 188 -20.81 0.88 -20.94
C LEU A 188 -21.27 1.79 -22.08
N ARG A 189 -20.64 1.69 -23.26
CA ARG A 189 -21.03 2.47 -24.44
C ARG A 189 -22.48 2.22 -24.84
N ASN A 190 -22.92 0.96 -24.77
CA ASN A 190 -24.26 0.55 -25.16
C ASN A 190 -25.28 0.62 -24.01
N ALA A 191 -24.90 1.15 -22.85
CA ALA A 191 -25.80 1.25 -21.71
C ALA A 191 -26.87 2.33 -21.96
N GLU A 192 -28.11 2.02 -21.60
CA GLU A 192 -29.23 2.97 -21.74
C GLU A 192 -29.45 3.83 -20.49
N GLY A 193 -29.11 3.33 -19.30
CA GLY A 193 -29.31 4.04 -18.05
C GLY A 193 -28.27 5.13 -17.77
N ALA A 194 -28.66 6.12 -16.96
CA ALA A 194 -27.88 7.32 -16.68
C ALA A 194 -26.46 7.01 -16.16
N GLU A 195 -26.32 6.06 -15.23
CA GLU A 195 -25.02 5.67 -14.65
C GLU A 195 -24.07 5.04 -15.68
N GLY A 196 -24.56 4.18 -16.56
CA GLY A 196 -23.74 3.55 -17.60
C GLY A 196 -23.29 4.55 -18.67
N ARG A 197 -24.22 5.40 -19.13
CA ARG A 197 -23.90 6.49 -20.07
C ARG A 197 -22.91 7.49 -19.47
N PHE A 198 -23.07 7.82 -18.19
CA PHE A 198 -22.11 8.65 -17.45
C PHE A 198 -20.72 8.02 -17.41
N LEU A 199 -20.62 6.73 -17.03
CA LEU A 199 -19.35 6.01 -16.99
C LEU A 199 -18.65 5.99 -18.36
N TRP A 200 -19.39 5.72 -19.43
CA TRP A 200 -18.83 5.79 -20.78
C TRP A 200 -18.38 7.21 -21.14
N ALA A 201 -19.21 8.22 -20.85
CA ALA A 201 -18.91 9.61 -21.19
C ALA A 201 -17.62 10.10 -20.53
N ILE A 202 -17.41 9.84 -19.24
CA ILE A 202 -16.18 10.27 -18.54
C ILE A 202 -14.93 9.54 -19.06
N LEU A 203 -15.05 8.27 -19.47
CA LEU A 203 -13.95 7.49 -20.04
C LEU A 203 -13.61 7.98 -21.46
N ARG A 204 -14.63 8.09 -22.32
CA ARG A 204 -14.52 8.64 -23.67
C ARG A 204 -13.86 10.02 -23.66
N ASN A 205 -14.33 10.92 -22.79
CA ASN A 205 -13.78 12.27 -22.72
C ASN A 205 -12.33 12.26 -22.20
N ALA A 206 -11.98 11.37 -21.26
CA ALA A 206 -10.60 11.21 -20.81
C ALA A 206 -9.66 10.71 -21.94
N PHE A 207 -10.10 9.72 -22.73
CA PHE A 207 -9.35 9.24 -23.89
C PHE A 207 -9.15 10.33 -24.94
N HIS A 208 -10.24 11.04 -25.26
CA HIS A 208 -10.23 12.13 -26.22
C HIS A 208 -9.26 13.24 -25.78
N TYR A 209 -9.39 13.71 -24.53
CA TYR A 209 -8.54 14.75 -23.97
C TYR A 209 -7.06 14.35 -23.96
N ALA A 210 -6.75 13.14 -23.48
CA ALA A 210 -5.37 12.66 -23.42
C ALA A 210 -4.72 12.57 -24.80
N ALA A 211 -5.44 12.05 -25.82
CA ALA A 211 -4.89 11.94 -27.18
C ALA A 211 -4.64 13.30 -27.83
N VAL A 212 -5.59 14.24 -27.72
CA VAL A 212 -5.48 15.58 -28.32
C VAL A 212 -4.29 16.35 -27.76
N HIS A 213 -4.07 16.27 -26.44
CA HIS A 213 -3.04 17.06 -25.77
C HIS A 213 -1.68 16.36 -25.62
N LEU A 214 -1.55 15.07 -25.97
CA LEU A 214 -0.33 14.30 -25.68
C LEU A 214 0.95 15.01 -26.14
N ALA A 215 0.98 15.52 -27.37
CA ALA A 215 2.14 16.20 -27.94
C ALA A 215 2.47 17.54 -27.26
N GLU A 216 1.47 18.21 -26.71
CA GLU A 216 1.63 19.48 -26.01
C GLU A 216 2.20 19.27 -24.60
N ILE A 217 1.67 18.31 -23.85
CA ILE A 217 1.88 18.22 -22.41
C ILE A 217 3.00 17.25 -22.00
N ALA A 218 3.27 16.22 -22.81
CA ALA A 218 4.23 15.17 -22.48
C ALA A 218 5.12 14.80 -23.68
N ASP A 219 6.26 14.17 -23.42
CA ASP A 219 7.08 13.59 -24.48
C ASP A 219 6.53 12.25 -24.95
N ASN A 220 5.90 11.47 -24.08
CA ASN A 220 5.35 10.17 -24.45
C ASN A 220 4.13 9.76 -23.63
N ALA A 221 3.37 8.80 -24.14
CA ALA A 221 2.12 8.34 -23.53
C ALA A 221 2.30 7.74 -22.12
N ARG A 222 3.45 7.12 -21.82
CA ARG A 222 3.69 6.48 -20.51
C ARG A 222 3.75 7.51 -19.40
N ASP A 223 4.29 8.69 -19.68
CA ASP A 223 4.38 9.76 -18.68
C ASP A 223 2.98 10.26 -18.26
N VAL A 224 2.03 10.31 -19.20
CA VAL A 224 0.61 10.61 -18.87
C VAL A 224 0.01 9.53 -17.98
N ASP A 225 0.20 8.27 -18.32
CA ASP A 225 -0.35 7.15 -17.55
C ASP A 225 0.27 7.04 -16.16
N PHE A 226 1.59 7.24 -16.04
CA PHE A 226 2.27 7.33 -14.75
C PHE A 226 1.83 8.53 -13.93
N CYS A 227 1.60 9.70 -14.53
CA CYS A 227 1.02 10.83 -13.82
C CYS A 227 -0.37 10.51 -13.24
N MET A 228 -1.20 9.76 -13.97
CA MET A 228 -2.52 9.33 -13.47
C MET A 228 -2.42 8.27 -12.38
N ARG A 229 -1.50 7.31 -12.51
CA ARG A 229 -1.27 6.26 -11.50
C ARG A 229 -0.66 6.83 -10.23
N TRP A 230 0.46 7.52 -10.36
CA TRP A 230 1.29 8.00 -9.25
C TRP A 230 0.79 9.30 -8.63
N GLY A 231 0.13 10.16 -9.42
CA GLY A 231 -0.34 11.48 -9.01
C GLY A 231 -1.82 11.55 -8.66
N PHE A 232 -2.68 10.74 -9.29
CA PHE A 232 -4.12 10.70 -9.02
C PHE A 232 -4.60 9.36 -8.42
N GLY A 233 -3.69 8.40 -8.19
CA GLY A 233 -4.00 7.13 -7.54
C GLY A 233 -4.94 6.25 -8.37
N MET A 234 -4.90 6.38 -9.70
CA MET A 234 -5.62 5.48 -10.60
C MET A 234 -4.87 4.14 -10.72
N LYS A 235 -5.59 3.04 -10.87
CA LYS A 235 -4.98 1.72 -11.10
C LYS A 235 -4.31 1.62 -12.48
N GLN A 236 -4.82 2.37 -13.44
CA GLN A 236 -4.41 2.35 -14.84
C GLN A 236 -4.59 3.74 -15.43
N GLY A 237 -3.68 4.16 -16.31
CA GLY A 237 -3.82 5.41 -17.04
C GLY A 237 -4.83 5.32 -18.20
N PRO A 238 -5.22 6.47 -18.79
CA PRO A 238 -6.15 6.51 -19.90
C PRO A 238 -5.66 5.71 -21.12
N PHE A 239 -4.37 5.75 -21.45
CA PHE A 239 -3.87 5.07 -22.65
C PHE A 239 -3.76 3.57 -22.45
N GLU A 240 -3.28 3.12 -21.30
CA GLU A 240 -3.27 1.71 -20.92
C GLU A 240 -4.67 1.08 -21.00
N LEU A 241 -5.70 1.74 -20.45
CA LEU A 241 -7.08 1.24 -20.50
C LEU A 241 -7.60 1.17 -21.94
N TRP A 242 -7.33 2.20 -22.73
CA TRP A 242 -7.72 2.24 -24.14
C TRP A 242 -7.07 1.09 -24.91
N GLN A 243 -5.76 0.91 -24.76
CA GLN A 243 -5.01 -0.16 -25.42
C GLN A 243 -5.51 -1.55 -24.98
N GLU A 244 -5.73 -1.78 -23.68
CA GLU A 244 -6.26 -3.06 -23.16
C GLU A 244 -7.64 -3.40 -23.75
N ALA A 245 -8.46 -2.38 -24.01
CA ALA A 245 -9.81 -2.55 -24.54
C ALA A 245 -9.87 -2.75 -26.06
N GLY A 246 -8.74 -2.64 -26.76
CA GLY A 246 -8.66 -2.72 -28.22
C GLY A 246 -8.61 -1.33 -28.85
N TRP A 247 -7.41 -0.92 -29.25
CA TRP A 247 -7.08 0.44 -29.65
C TRP A 247 -8.00 1.04 -30.72
N LEU A 248 -8.02 0.46 -31.93
CA LEU A 248 -8.82 0.99 -33.04
C LEU A 248 -10.33 0.86 -32.80
N THR A 249 -10.77 -0.17 -32.07
CA THR A 249 -12.17 -0.31 -31.70
C THR A 249 -12.60 0.90 -30.88
N VAL A 250 -11.92 1.17 -29.77
CA VAL A 250 -12.22 2.31 -28.90
C VAL A 250 -12.03 3.65 -29.63
N ALA A 251 -11.02 3.78 -30.48
CA ALA A 251 -10.81 4.98 -31.29
C ALA A 251 -12.04 5.30 -32.17
N ASN A 252 -12.58 4.30 -32.86
CA ASN A 252 -13.80 4.45 -33.65
C ASN A 252 -15.02 4.75 -32.77
N MET A 253 -15.12 4.13 -31.58
CA MET A 253 -16.20 4.45 -30.64
C MET A 253 -16.19 5.92 -30.20
N VAL A 254 -15.01 6.47 -29.91
CA VAL A 254 -14.83 7.88 -29.52
C VAL A 254 -15.14 8.79 -30.70
N LYS A 255 -14.62 8.48 -31.90
CA LYS A 255 -14.89 9.24 -33.13
C LYS A 255 -16.39 9.33 -33.44
N GLU A 256 -17.09 8.20 -33.43
CA GLU A 256 -18.54 8.16 -33.68
C GLU A 256 -19.32 9.02 -32.67
N ASP A 257 -18.90 9.07 -31.41
CA ASP A 257 -19.53 9.91 -30.39
C ASP A 257 -19.20 11.40 -30.57
N ILE A 258 -18.00 11.74 -31.07
CA ILE A 258 -17.63 13.11 -31.47
C ILE A 258 -18.51 13.55 -32.65
N ASP A 259 -18.57 12.74 -33.71
CA ASP A 259 -19.35 13.01 -34.92
C ASP A 259 -20.86 13.15 -34.62
N ALA A 260 -21.35 12.39 -33.63
CA ALA A 260 -22.74 12.47 -33.16
C ALA A 260 -23.01 13.62 -32.18
N GLY A 261 -22.01 14.45 -31.85
CA GLY A 261 -22.15 15.59 -30.91
C GLY A 261 -22.37 15.17 -29.45
N LYS A 262 -21.98 13.95 -29.08
CA LYS A 262 -22.11 13.43 -27.71
C LYS A 262 -20.91 13.74 -26.83
N ALA A 263 -19.75 14.05 -27.42
CA ALA A 263 -18.53 14.43 -26.72
C ALA A 263 -18.61 15.89 -26.23
N LEU A 264 -17.86 16.24 -25.18
CA LEU A 264 -17.77 17.63 -24.70
C LEU A 264 -16.96 18.54 -25.62
N CYS A 265 -16.19 17.98 -26.54
CA CYS A 265 -15.37 18.67 -27.52
C CYS A 265 -15.56 18.04 -28.89
N ASN A 266 -15.60 18.88 -29.93
CA ASN A 266 -15.78 18.47 -31.32
C ASN A 266 -14.44 18.37 -32.09
N ALA A 267 -13.30 18.58 -31.41
CA ALA A 267 -12.01 18.34 -32.04
C ALA A 267 -11.90 16.87 -32.49
N PRO A 268 -11.31 16.59 -33.65
CA PRO A 268 -11.07 15.22 -34.06
C PRO A 268 -9.96 14.59 -33.21
N LEU A 269 -10.03 13.27 -33.03
CA LEU A 269 -8.87 12.51 -32.57
C LEU A 269 -7.69 12.68 -33.55
N PRO A 270 -6.45 12.79 -33.07
CA PRO A 270 -5.28 12.95 -33.94
C PRO A 270 -5.07 11.79 -34.90
N ASP A 271 -4.44 12.07 -36.05
CA ASP A 271 -4.25 11.09 -37.13
C ASP A 271 -3.43 9.86 -36.71
N TRP A 272 -2.45 10.04 -35.81
CA TRP A 272 -1.62 8.97 -35.25
C TRP A 272 -2.41 7.91 -34.49
N VAL A 273 -3.65 8.22 -34.06
CA VAL A 273 -4.53 7.26 -33.39
C VAL A 273 -5.03 6.19 -34.36
N PHE A 274 -5.31 6.57 -35.61
CA PHE A 274 -5.93 5.69 -36.62
C PHE A 274 -4.92 5.10 -37.59
N ASN A 275 -3.80 5.79 -37.81
CA ASN A 275 -2.82 5.46 -38.85
C ASN A 275 -1.41 5.36 -38.28
N GLY A 276 -0.57 4.53 -38.91
CA GLY A 276 0.85 4.44 -38.63
C GLY A 276 1.19 3.54 -37.43
N PRO A 277 2.38 3.73 -36.81
CA PRO A 277 2.97 2.74 -35.91
C PRO A 277 2.10 2.36 -34.71
N VAL A 278 1.32 3.30 -34.17
CA VAL A 278 0.41 3.06 -33.03
C VAL A 278 -0.75 2.16 -33.43
N ALA A 279 -1.38 2.43 -34.56
CA ALA A 279 -2.47 1.61 -35.08
C ALA A 279 -1.99 0.20 -35.44
N ASP A 280 -0.82 0.10 -36.09
CA ASP A 280 -0.19 -1.17 -36.47
C ASP A 280 0.19 -2.02 -35.25
N ALA A 281 0.70 -1.38 -34.19
CA ALA A 281 1.05 -2.04 -32.93
C ALA A 281 -0.18 -2.35 -32.05
N GLY A 282 -1.34 -1.81 -32.37
CA GLY A 282 -2.56 -1.96 -31.56
C GLY A 282 -2.52 -1.18 -30.24
N GLY A 283 -1.73 -0.11 -30.14
CA GLY A 283 -1.63 0.74 -28.96
C GLY A 283 -0.36 1.58 -28.85
N VAL A 284 -0.29 2.40 -27.81
CA VAL A 284 0.82 3.35 -27.58
C VAL A 284 1.95 2.79 -26.73
N HIS A 285 1.81 1.59 -26.17
CA HIS A 285 2.85 0.93 -25.40
C HIS A 285 3.26 -0.39 -26.04
N THR A 286 4.56 -0.53 -26.28
CA THR A 286 5.19 -1.68 -26.92
C THR A 286 6.44 -2.08 -26.15
N PRO A 287 7.05 -3.24 -26.44
CA PRO A 287 8.35 -3.61 -25.87
C PRO A 287 9.48 -2.63 -26.24
N GLN A 288 9.35 -1.91 -27.36
CA GLN A 288 10.30 -0.90 -27.80
C GLN A 288 10.16 0.42 -27.04
N GLY A 289 8.99 0.66 -26.41
CA GLY A 289 8.73 1.87 -25.66
C GLY A 289 7.31 2.38 -25.79
N SER A 290 7.13 3.66 -25.44
CA SER A 290 5.84 4.34 -25.48
C SER A 290 5.82 5.41 -26.57
N TRP A 291 4.67 5.60 -27.20
CA TRP A 291 4.52 6.52 -28.31
C TRP A 291 4.87 7.97 -27.91
N ASN A 292 5.79 8.57 -28.67
CA ASN A 292 6.09 10.00 -28.64
C ASN A 292 5.49 10.65 -29.91
N PRO A 293 4.40 11.43 -29.80
CA PRO A 293 3.76 12.03 -30.97
C PRO A 293 4.56 13.19 -31.57
N THR A 294 5.53 13.76 -30.84
CA THR A 294 6.39 14.85 -31.35
C THR A 294 7.45 14.30 -32.28
N GLU A 295 8.04 13.15 -31.94
CA GLU A 295 9.07 12.47 -32.75
C GLU A 295 8.48 11.47 -33.74
N GLY A 296 7.23 11.04 -33.57
CA GLY A 296 6.59 10.05 -34.43
C GLY A 296 7.14 8.62 -34.26
N GLN A 297 7.63 8.28 -33.07
CA GLN A 297 8.22 6.97 -32.77
C GLN A 297 7.94 6.49 -31.34
N PHE A 298 8.14 5.20 -31.09
CA PHE A 298 8.13 4.65 -29.73
C PHE A 298 9.46 4.92 -29.04
N VAL A 299 9.42 5.55 -27.86
CA VAL A 299 10.62 5.87 -27.07
C VAL A 299 10.76 4.95 -25.85
N PRO A 300 11.94 4.35 -25.64
CA PRO A 300 12.16 3.44 -24.52
C PRO A 300 12.06 4.17 -23.17
N VAL A 301 12.03 3.40 -22.08
CA VAL A 301 12.17 3.96 -20.74
C VAL A 301 13.58 4.56 -20.61
N ARG A 302 13.68 5.71 -19.93
CA ARG A 302 14.95 6.40 -19.72
C ARG A 302 15.88 5.50 -18.89
N SER A 303 17.12 5.33 -19.36
CA SER A 303 18.11 4.49 -18.69
C SER A 303 19.06 5.38 -17.88
N LEU A 304 18.92 5.36 -16.56
CA LEU A 304 19.81 6.01 -15.60
C LEU A 304 20.38 4.95 -14.65
N PRO A 305 21.62 5.11 -14.15
CA PRO A 305 22.23 4.15 -13.22
C PRO A 305 21.37 3.87 -11.98
N VAL A 306 20.56 4.84 -11.54
CA VAL A 306 19.64 4.68 -10.41
C VAL A 306 18.64 3.55 -10.60
N TYR A 307 18.16 3.33 -11.83
CA TYR A 307 17.15 2.30 -12.13
C TYR A 307 17.72 0.88 -12.17
N ALA A 308 19.04 0.72 -12.26
CA ALA A 308 19.68 -0.61 -12.14
C ALA A 308 19.46 -1.24 -10.75
N ARG A 309 19.09 -0.43 -9.75
CA ARG A 309 18.74 -0.85 -8.40
C ARG A 309 17.30 -1.38 -8.30
N GLN A 310 16.50 -1.27 -9.36
CA GLN A 310 15.11 -1.68 -9.39
C GLN A 310 14.96 -2.89 -10.30
N HIS A 311 14.91 -4.09 -9.73
CA HIS A 311 14.76 -5.32 -10.53
C HIS A 311 13.39 -5.42 -11.21
N PHE A 312 12.35 -4.89 -10.56
CA PHE A 312 10.98 -4.94 -11.01
C PHE A 312 10.32 -3.57 -10.85
N PRO A 313 10.78 -2.55 -11.61
CA PRO A 313 10.18 -1.23 -11.56
C PRO A 313 8.74 -1.29 -12.09
N GLU A 314 7.90 -0.38 -11.62
CA GLU A 314 6.55 -0.25 -12.17
C GLU A 314 6.60 0.05 -13.68
N SER A 315 5.80 -0.69 -14.45
CA SER A 315 5.76 -0.58 -15.91
C SER A 315 4.34 -0.37 -16.44
N VAL A 316 4.25 -0.06 -17.73
CA VAL A 316 2.99 0.06 -18.47
C VAL A 316 2.65 -1.24 -19.22
N LEU A 317 1.37 -1.46 -19.47
CA LEU A 317 0.87 -2.54 -20.32
C LEU A 317 1.65 -2.64 -21.65
N GLY A 318 1.95 -3.84 -22.13
CA GLY A 318 2.62 -4.04 -23.43
C GLY A 318 4.14 -3.80 -23.44
N SER A 319 4.73 -3.31 -22.34
CA SER A 319 6.18 -3.11 -22.21
C SER A 319 7.00 -4.41 -22.17
N ASN A 320 6.37 -5.56 -21.91
CA ASN A 320 7.04 -6.85 -21.63
C ASN A 320 8.09 -6.74 -20.50
N ALA A 321 7.87 -5.85 -19.54
CA ALA A 321 8.76 -5.74 -18.38
C ALA A 321 8.85 -7.08 -17.63
N PRO A 322 10.03 -7.46 -17.13
CA PRO A 322 10.19 -8.65 -16.31
C PRO A 322 9.26 -8.62 -15.09
N SER A 323 8.60 -9.74 -14.81
CA SER A 323 7.81 -9.93 -13.59
C SER A 323 8.59 -10.75 -12.59
N ALA A 324 8.54 -10.38 -11.32
CA ALA A 324 9.10 -11.19 -10.25
C ALA A 324 8.45 -12.58 -10.11
N SER A 325 7.27 -12.80 -10.70
CA SER A 325 6.64 -14.14 -10.71
C SER A 325 7.30 -15.12 -11.68
N THR A 326 8.04 -14.62 -12.67
CA THR A 326 8.66 -15.45 -13.73
C THR A 326 10.17 -15.23 -13.87
N ALA A 327 10.72 -14.16 -13.27
CA ALA A 327 12.14 -13.88 -13.30
C ALA A 327 12.96 -14.87 -12.48
N GLY A 328 14.24 -15.01 -12.84
CA GLY A 328 15.20 -15.87 -12.17
C GLY A 328 14.91 -17.36 -12.33
N THR A 329 15.61 -18.17 -11.55
CA THR A 329 15.45 -19.63 -11.52
C THR A 329 14.59 -20.02 -10.33
N THR A 330 13.44 -20.66 -10.57
CA THR A 330 12.63 -21.26 -9.50
C THR A 330 13.32 -22.51 -8.97
N LEU A 331 13.56 -22.58 -7.66
CA LEU A 331 14.15 -23.72 -6.95
C LEU A 331 13.06 -24.65 -6.39
N HIS A 332 11.96 -24.07 -5.93
CA HIS A 332 10.76 -24.76 -5.45
C HIS A 332 9.57 -23.81 -5.54
N GLU A 333 8.37 -24.33 -5.83
CA GLU A 333 7.15 -23.53 -5.83
C GLU A 333 5.92 -24.39 -5.54
N ASP A 334 5.07 -23.89 -4.66
CA ASP A 334 3.76 -24.44 -4.33
C ASP A 334 2.73 -23.29 -4.18
N ASP A 335 1.55 -23.57 -3.63
CA ASP A 335 0.50 -22.57 -3.44
C ASP A 335 0.83 -21.54 -2.35
N ALA A 336 1.72 -21.87 -1.41
CA ALA A 336 2.06 -21.05 -0.26
C ALA A 336 3.29 -20.17 -0.51
N ILE A 337 4.29 -20.67 -1.24
CA ILE A 337 5.58 -19.98 -1.44
C ILE A 337 6.21 -20.28 -2.80
N ARG A 338 7.05 -19.35 -3.27
CA ARG A 338 8.05 -19.56 -4.32
C ARG A 338 9.44 -19.32 -3.75
N LEU A 339 10.32 -20.31 -3.86
CA LEU A 339 11.75 -20.21 -3.58
C LEU A 339 12.48 -20.09 -4.91
N TRP A 340 13.28 -19.05 -5.09
CA TRP A 340 13.91 -18.75 -6.38
C TRP A 340 15.19 -17.92 -6.20
N THR A 341 15.95 -17.73 -7.26
CA THR A 341 17.17 -16.90 -7.23
C THR A 341 17.31 -16.07 -8.50
N LEU A 342 17.88 -14.87 -8.38
CA LEU A 342 18.18 -14.00 -9.52
C LEU A 342 19.60 -14.23 -10.06
N ASP A 343 20.50 -14.77 -9.25
CA ASP A 343 21.95 -14.73 -9.48
C ASP A 343 22.68 -16.02 -9.09
N ASP A 344 21.94 -17.06 -8.68
CA ASP A 344 22.47 -18.31 -8.14
C ASP A 344 23.34 -18.15 -6.88
N GLU A 345 23.30 -16.98 -6.22
CA GLU A 345 24.07 -16.70 -5.00
C GLU A 345 23.19 -16.59 -3.75
N VAL A 346 21.97 -16.06 -3.87
CA VAL A 346 21.05 -15.87 -2.74
C VAL A 346 19.67 -16.46 -3.06
N VAL A 347 19.07 -17.15 -2.10
CA VAL A 347 17.70 -17.65 -2.19
C VAL A 347 16.73 -16.53 -1.83
N ILE A 348 15.69 -16.35 -2.64
CA ILE A 348 14.57 -15.45 -2.40
C ILE A 348 13.34 -16.29 -2.07
N ALA A 349 12.70 -16.01 -0.94
CA ALA A 349 11.45 -16.61 -0.51
C ALA A 349 10.31 -15.61 -0.69
N SER A 350 9.42 -15.87 -1.65
CA SER A 350 8.23 -15.08 -1.94
C SER A 350 6.97 -15.81 -1.50
N ILE A 351 6.31 -15.30 -0.48
CA ILE A 351 5.04 -15.83 0.04
C ILE A 351 3.93 -15.51 -0.97
N LYS A 352 3.08 -16.50 -1.27
CA LYS A 352 2.00 -16.43 -2.27
C LYS A 352 0.61 -16.44 -1.65
N THR A 353 0.49 -16.78 -0.36
CA THR A 353 -0.80 -16.78 0.34
C THR A 353 -1.43 -15.38 0.33
N LYS A 354 -2.76 -15.33 0.41
CA LYS A 354 -3.49 -14.07 0.42
C LYS A 354 -3.02 -13.20 1.59
N MET A 355 -2.67 -11.94 1.30
CA MET A 355 -2.08 -10.99 2.28
C MET A 355 -0.76 -11.48 2.92
N HIS A 356 -0.11 -12.46 2.31
CA HIS A 356 1.02 -13.21 2.88
C HIS A 356 0.77 -13.67 4.31
N ALA A 357 -0.44 -14.17 4.57
CA ALA A 357 -0.79 -14.74 5.86
C ALA A 357 0.07 -15.98 6.13
N ILE A 358 0.62 -16.06 7.34
CA ILE A 358 1.57 -17.09 7.73
C ILE A 358 0.80 -18.27 8.33
N GLY A 359 0.76 -19.37 7.58
CA GLY A 359 0.25 -20.67 8.04
C GLY A 359 1.35 -21.75 8.00
N PRO A 360 1.02 -23.01 8.34
CA PRO A 360 1.99 -24.12 8.37
C PRO A 360 2.78 -24.28 7.07
N ASP A 361 2.11 -24.22 5.91
CA ASP A 361 2.75 -24.40 4.61
C ASP A 361 3.78 -23.29 4.30
N VAL A 362 3.51 -22.05 4.74
CA VAL A 362 4.48 -20.94 4.61
C VAL A 362 5.69 -21.18 5.50
N ILE A 363 5.48 -21.67 6.72
CA ILE A 363 6.57 -22.01 7.66
C ILE A 363 7.43 -23.14 7.10
N GLU A 364 6.82 -24.20 6.59
CA GLU A 364 7.53 -25.31 5.94
C GLU A 364 8.37 -24.81 4.76
N GLY A 365 7.75 -24.01 3.88
CA GLY A 365 8.42 -23.41 2.73
C GLY A 365 9.60 -22.50 3.11
N LEU A 366 9.46 -21.69 4.16
CA LEU A 366 10.56 -20.87 4.68
C LEU A 366 11.72 -21.72 5.22
N LEU A 367 11.41 -22.81 5.93
CA LEU A 367 12.43 -23.73 6.45
C LEU A 367 13.12 -24.53 5.33
N GLN A 368 12.40 -24.89 4.27
CA GLN A 368 13.00 -25.47 3.07
C GLN A 368 13.94 -24.46 2.37
N GLY A 369 13.51 -23.20 2.25
CA GLY A 369 14.35 -22.13 1.71
C GLY A 369 15.61 -21.88 2.54
N LEU A 370 15.49 -21.95 3.87
CA LEU A 370 16.62 -21.86 4.77
C LEU A 370 17.59 -23.03 4.58
N ALA A 371 17.08 -24.26 4.50
CA ALA A 371 17.91 -25.44 4.30
C ALA A 371 18.67 -25.40 2.95
N LEU A 372 18.01 -24.96 1.88
CA LEU A 372 18.67 -24.71 0.59
C LEU A 372 19.79 -23.67 0.74
N ALA A 373 19.49 -22.57 1.44
CA ALA A 373 20.44 -21.49 1.62
C ALA A 373 21.68 -21.94 2.41
N GLU A 374 21.52 -22.69 3.50
CA GLU A 374 22.64 -23.22 4.29
C GLU A 374 23.49 -24.25 3.53
N ASP A 375 22.91 -24.98 2.57
CA ASP A 375 23.62 -26.00 1.79
C ASP A 375 24.49 -25.39 0.68
N LYS A 376 23.95 -24.43 -0.10
CA LYS A 376 24.55 -24.01 -1.38
C LYS A 376 24.62 -22.52 -1.65
N TYR A 377 23.95 -21.68 -0.86
CA TYR A 377 23.84 -20.25 -1.15
C TYR A 377 24.46 -19.41 -0.04
N GLN A 378 24.54 -18.11 -0.30
CA GLN A 378 25.13 -17.11 0.59
C GLN A 378 24.12 -16.59 1.62
N GLY A 379 22.82 -16.88 1.47
CA GLY A 379 21.78 -16.41 2.37
C GLY A 379 20.36 -16.60 1.86
N LEU A 380 19.40 -16.19 2.68
CA LEU A 380 17.97 -16.21 2.38
C LEU A 380 17.39 -14.79 2.52
N VAL A 381 16.73 -14.30 1.48
CA VAL A 381 15.96 -13.05 1.50
C VAL A 381 14.47 -13.37 1.46
N ILE A 382 13.72 -12.91 2.46
CA ILE A 382 12.25 -13.01 2.47
C ILE A 382 11.70 -11.74 1.82
N TRP A 383 11.09 -11.89 0.65
CA TRP A 383 10.56 -10.78 -0.16
C TRP A 383 9.46 -11.27 -1.10
N SER A 384 8.36 -10.52 -1.19
CA SER A 384 7.26 -10.78 -2.12
C SER A 384 6.99 -9.59 -3.04
N ASN A 385 6.47 -9.88 -4.24
CA ASN A 385 6.25 -8.89 -5.30
C ASN A 385 4.95 -8.07 -5.20
N ASP A 386 4.14 -8.24 -4.16
CA ASP A 386 3.01 -7.34 -3.89
C ASP A 386 3.33 -6.29 -2.79
N GLU A 387 2.44 -5.31 -2.60
CA GLU A 387 2.64 -4.15 -1.73
C GLU A 387 2.96 -4.48 -0.26
N MET A 388 2.69 -5.69 0.25
CA MET A 388 2.86 -6.01 1.67
C MET A 388 3.89 -7.11 1.95
N PHE A 389 4.47 -7.07 3.14
CA PHE A 389 5.35 -8.13 3.64
C PHE A 389 4.52 -9.28 4.21
N SER A 390 3.70 -9.02 5.23
CA SER A 390 2.74 -9.97 5.79
C SER A 390 1.72 -9.32 6.72
N ALA A 391 0.46 -9.75 6.62
CA ALA A 391 -0.61 -9.37 7.54
C ALA A 391 -0.62 -10.14 8.87
N GLY A 392 0.28 -11.12 9.04
CA GLY A 392 0.39 -11.93 10.27
C GLY A 392 -0.07 -13.36 10.12
N ALA A 393 -0.32 -14.03 11.23
CA ALA A 393 -0.76 -15.42 11.26
C ALA A 393 -2.14 -15.61 10.62
N ASP A 394 -2.33 -16.71 9.90
CA ASP A 394 -3.61 -17.05 9.29
C ASP A 394 -4.57 -17.65 10.33
N LEU A 395 -5.36 -16.79 10.97
CA LEU A 395 -6.39 -17.21 11.94
C LEU A 395 -7.43 -18.15 11.32
N GLN A 396 -7.70 -18.05 10.01
CA GLN A 396 -8.66 -18.92 9.34
C GLN A 396 -8.11 -20.32 9.14
N ALA A 397 -6.82 -20.45 8.80
CA ALA A 397 -6.13 -21.73 8.71
C ALA A 397 -6.06 -22.46 10.07
N MET A 398 -6.09 -21.73 11.18
CA MET A 398 -6.08 -22.31 12.53
C MET A 398 -7.45 -22.86 12.98
N LEU A 399 -8.56 -22.40 12.40
CA LEU A 399 -9.91 -22.79 12.85
C LEU A 399 -10.17 -24.30 12.82
N PRO A 400 -9.85 -25.06 11.74
CA PRO A 400 -10.11 -26.50 11.71
C PRO A 400 -9.37 -27.25 12.83
N ALA A 401 -8.10 -26.90 13.07
CA ALA A 401 -7.31 -27.49 14.15
C ALA A 401 -7.93 -27.19 15.53
N PHE A 402 -8.34 -25.93 15.76
CA PHE A 402 -9.04 -25.55 16.98
C PHE A 402 -10.37 -26.29 17.17
N MET A 403 -11.18 -26.44 16.12
CA MET A 403 -12.47 -27.14 16.19
C MET A 403 -12.31 -28.64 16.46
N MET A 404 -11.23 -29.28 15.97
CA MET A 404 -10.98 -30.70 16.16
C MET A 404 -10.32 -31.03 17.50
N GLY A 405 -9.37 -30.21 17.96
CA GLY A 405 -8.51 -30.53 19.11
C GLY A 405 -8.42 -29.44 20.18
N GLY A 406 -9.21 -28.37 20.06
CA GLY A 406 -9.21 -27.24 20.99
C GLY A 406 -7.87 -26.51 21.05
N VAL A 407 -7.61 -25.86 22.19
CA VAL A 407 -6.38 -25.12 22.47
C VAL A 407 -5.12 -25.97 22.27
N LYS A 408 -5.18 -27.26 22.62
CA LYS A 408 -4.02 -28.17 22.55
C LYS A 408 -3.52 -28.39 21.12
N ALA A 409 -4.41 -28.38 20.12
CA ALA A 409 -4.02 -28.50 18.73
C ALA A 409 -3.28 -27.25 18.22
N ILE A 410 -3.66 -26.07 18.72
CA ILE A 410 -3.03 -24.79 18.34
C ILE A 410 -1.67 -24.62 19.02
N GLU A 411 -1.54 -25.08 20.27
CA GLU A 411 -0.26 -25.03 20.99
C GLU A 411 0.88 -25.72 20.23
N GLY A 412 0.60 -26.84 19.55
CA GLY A 412 1.59 -27.53 18.70
C GLY A 412 2.01 -26.70 17.49
N ALA A 413 1.05 -26.13 16.76
CA ALA A 413 1.32 -25.26 15.61
C ALA A 413 2.06 -23.97 16.01
N GLU A 414 1.71 -23.38 17.15
CA GLU A 414 2.38 -22.21 17.71
C GLU A 414 3.82 -22.53 18.13
N PHE A 415 4.04 -23.71 18.73
CA PHE A 415 5.39 -24.20 19.03
C PHE A 415 6.23 -24.34 17.75
N GLU A 416 5.70 -24.96 16.71
CA GLU A 416 6.39 -25.11 15.42
C GLU A 416 6.75 -23.75 14.80
N MET A 417 5.82 -22.78 14.86
CA MET A 417 6.06 -21.41 14.40
C MET A 417 7.20 -20.76 15.17
N GLN A 418 7.20 -20.85 16.50
CA GLN A 418 8.28 -20.31 17.34
C GLN A 418 9.63 -21.00 17.07
N GLN A 419 9.63 -22.32 16.88
CA GLN A 419 10.85 -23.03 16.47
C GLN A 419 11.36 -22.56 15.11
N ALA A 420 10.48 -22.26 14.17
CA ALA A 420 10.88 -21.70 12.88
C ALA A 420 11.53 -20.33 13.03
N MET A 421 10.97 -19.43 13.85
CA MET A 421 11.58 -18.14 14.14
C MET A 421 12.98 -18.27 14.75
N LEU A 422 13.17 -19.20 15.69
CA LEU A 422 14.49 -19.48 16.26
C LEU A 422 15.46 -20.08 15.24
N LYS A 423 15.00 -20.96 14.34
CA LYS A 423 15.83 -21.50 13.25
C LYS A 423 16.29 -20.39 12.31
N LEU A 424 15.42 -19.45 11.95
CA LEU A 424 15.79 -18.30 11.12
C LEU A 424 16.80 -17.38 11.83
N ARG A 425 16.63 -17.15 13.15
CA ARG A 425 17.53 -16.34 13.97
C ARG A 425 18.92 -16.94 14.10
N TYR A 426 18.99 -18.27 14.25
CA TYR A 426 20.21 -19.01 14.53
C TYR A 426 20.78 -19.74 13.29
N ALA A 427 20.34 -19.35 12.10
CA ALA A 427 20.82 -19.89 10.84
C ALA A 427 22.33 -19.66 10.62
N ASN A 428 22.99 -20.59 9.94
CA ASN A 428 24.42 -20.48 9.61
C ASN A 428 24.70 -19.51 8.46
N VAL A 429 23.65 -19.08 7.74
CA VAL A 429 23.68 -18.08 6.68
C VAL A 429 22.79 -16.89 7.06
N PRO A 430 23.07 -15.67 6.58
CA PRO A 430 22.23 -14.52 6.87
C PRO A 430 20.82 -14.71 6.28
N VAL A 431 19.82 -14.58 7.14
CA VAL A 431 18.42 -14.40 6.74
C VAL A 431 18.09 -12.91 6.80
N VAL A 432 17.55 -12.36 5.71
CA VAL A 432 17.21 -10.93 5.58
C VAL A 432 15.72 -10.78 5.27
N SER A 433 15.00 -10.00 6.06
CA SER A 433 13.63 -9.58 5.72
C SER A 433 13.64 -8.29 4.93
N ALA A 434 13.12 -8.33 3.70
CA ALA A 434 12.90 -7.18 2.85
C ALA A 434 11.46 -6.69 3.01
N VAL A 435 11.24 -5.81 4.00
CA VAL A 435 9.91 -5.39 4.45
C VAL A 435 9.39 -4.20 3.66
N ARG A 436 8.19 -4.33 3.08
CA ARG A 436 7.41 -3.21 2.52
C ARG A 436 5.95 -3.31 2.91
N GLY A 437 5.26 -2.16 2.89
CA GLY A 437 3.85 -2.09 3.26
C GLY A 437 3.63 -2.62 4.68
N LEU A 438 2.73 -3.59 4.84
CA LEU A 438 2.35 -4.11 6.16
C LEU A 438 3.26 -5.26 6.59
N ALA A 439 3.76 -5.21 7.83
CA ALA A 439 4.32 -6.34 8.57
C ALA A 439 3.67 -6.38 9.97
N LEU A 440 2.53 -7.04 10.08
CA LEU A 440 1.68 -7.03 11.28
C LEU A 440 1.69 -8.38 11.97
N GLY A 441 1.61 -8.37 13.30
CA GLY A 441 1.59 -9.56 14.14
C GLY A 441 2.72 -10.54 13.80
N GLY A 442 2.38 -11.78 13.46
CA GLY A 442 3.32 -12.80 12.94
C GLY A 442 4.27 -12.32 11.82
N GLY A 443 3.87 -11.37 10.98
CA GLY A 443 4.74 -10.76 9.97
C GLY A 443 5.81 -9.83 10.58
N CYS A 444 5.46 -9.09 11.64
CA CYS A 444 6.41 -8.33 12.44
C CYS A 444 7.36 -9.27 13.18
N GLU A 445 6.84 -10.36 13.75
CA GLU A 445 7.63 -11.38 14.44
C GLU A 445 8.63 -12.05 13.48
N LEU A 446 8.19 -12.47 12.29
CA LEU A 446 9.06 -13.01 11.25
C LEU A 446 10.23 -12.07 10.95
N ALA A 447 9.93 -10.79 10.71
CA ALA A 447 10.96 -9.79 10.45
C ALA A 447 11.93 -9.61 11.64
N ALA A 448 11.42 -9.60 12.87
CA ALA A 448 12.19 -9.41 14.09
C ALA A 448 13.19 -10.56 14.37
N TYR A 449 12.89 -11.77 13.92
CA TYR A 449 13.76 -12.94 14.10
C TYR A 449 14.79 -13.16 12.99
N THR A 450 14.75 -12.40 11.90
CA THR A 450 15.83 -12.43 10.90
C THR A 450 17.10 -11.73 11.37
N ALA A 451 18.23 -12.08 10.74
CA ALA A 451 19.53 -11.49 11.05
C ALA A 451 19.57 -9.98 10.75
N LYS A 452 18.87 -9.55 9.69
CA LYS A 452 18.85 -8.17 9.22
C LYS A 452 17.48 -7.83 8.64
N ARG A 453 17.02 -6.61 8.89
CA ARG A 453 15.85 -6.04 8.18
C ARG A 453 16.32 -4.96 7.21
N VAL A 454 15.80 -5.03 5.99
CA VAL A 454 15.87 -3.96 5.00
C VAL A 454 14.43 -3.52 4.77
N VAL A 455 14.13 -2.26 5.05
CA VAL A 455 12.74 -1.80 5.24
C VAL A 455 12.45 -0.59 4.36
N ALA A 456 11.38 -0.65 3.57
CA ALA A 456 10.92 0.51 2.81
C ALA A 456 10.43 1.62 3.77
N MET A 457 10.72 2.89 3.46
CA MET A 457 10.40 4.02 4.35
C MET A 457 8.94 4.04 4.82
N GLU A 458 8.02 3.76 3.91
CA GLU A 458 6.57 3.73 4.15
C GLU A 458 6.07 2.32 4.53
N SER A 459 6.81 1.64 5.41
CA SER A 459 6.40 0.35 5.99
C SER A 459 5.73 0.53 7.36
N TYR A 460 4.70 -0.27 7.60
CA TYR A 460 3.89 -0.27 8.80
C TYR A 460 4.13 -1.56 9.58
N MET A 461 4.70 -1.45 10.78
CA MET A 461 5.08 -2.63 11.57
C MET A 461 4.50 -2.57 12.97
N GLY A 462 3.97 -3.69 13.46
CA GLY A 462 3.52 -3.78 14.83
C GLY A 462 2.89 -5.12 15.20
N LEU A 463 2.89 -5.38 16.51
CA LEU A 463 2.19 -6.50 17.12
C LEU A 463 0.75 -6.07 17.41
N VAL A 464 -0.22 -6.72 16.77
CA VAL A 464 -1.63 -6.29 16.71
C VAL A 464 -2.62 -7.30 17.29
N GLU A 465 -2.11 -8.39 17.84
CA GLU A 465 -2.85 -9.56 18.32
C GLU A 465 -3.87 -9.21 19.41
N VAL A 466 -3.59 -8.19 20.23
CA VAL A 466 -4.54 -7.69 21.25
C VAL A 466 -5.86 -7.25 20.62
N GLY A 467 -5.81 -6.75 19.38
CA GLY A 467 -6.99 -6.39 18.62
C GLY A 467 -7.96 -7.55 18.47
N VAL A 468 -7.46 -8.78 18.25
CA VAL A 468 -8.28 -9.99 18.16
C VAL A 468 -8.39 -10.75 19.48
N GLY A 469 -7.92 -10.18 20.58
CA GLY A 469 -7.98 -10.78 21.92
C GLY A 469 -6.84 -11.76 22.23
N LEU A 470 -5.76 -11.76 21.46
CA LEU A 470 -4.63 -12.66 21.64
C LEU A 470 -3.38 -11.90 22.10
N VAL A 471 -2.37 -12.65 22.53
CA VAL A 471 -0.99 -12.13 22.61
C VAL A 471 -0.26 -12.45 21.30
N PRO A 472 0.82 -11.74 20.96
CA PRO A 472 1.79 -12.20 19.96
C PRO A 472 2.29 -13.58 20.37
N GLY A 473 2.22 -14.56 19.45
CA GLY A 473 2.49 -15.98 19.73
C GLY A 473 3.69 -16.56 18.98
N GLY A 474 4.27 -15.79 18.04
CA GLY A 474 5.45 -16.18 17.24
C GLY A 474 6.78 -15.80 17.87
N GLY A 475 6.81 -15.37 19.11
CA GLY A 475 7.99 -14.93 19.86
C GLY A 475 8.12 -13.42 20.00
N GLY A 476 7.08 -12.64 19.68
CA GLY A 476 7.10 -11.19 19.74
C GLY A 476 7.30 -10.64 21.15
N LEU A 477 6.72 -11.27 22.17
CA LEU A 477 6.91 -10.87 23.56
C LEU A 477 8.29 -11.30 24.09
N ALA A 478 8.76 -12.48 23.67
CA ALA A 478 10.13 -12.92 23.93
C ALA A 478 11.17 -11.95 23.32
N TYR A 479 10.91 -11.46 22.10
CA TYR A 479 11.72 -10.44 21.44
C TYR A 479 11.76 -9.14 22.25
N ILE A 480 10.61 -8.63 22.71
CA ILE A 480 10.52 -7.40 23.51
C ILE A 480 11.36 -7.51 24.79
N ALA A 481 11.21 -8.60 25.54
CA ALA A 481 11.94 -8.81 26.79
C ALA A 481 13.46 -8.91 26.54
N ARG A 482 13.88 -9.68 25.53
CA ARG A 482 15.29 -9.77 25.14
C ARG A 482 15.86 -8.41 24.75
N ARG A 483 15.14 -7.64 23.93
CA ARG A 483 15.57 -6.29 23.51
C ARG A 483 15.71 -5.34 24.69
N ALA A 484 14.80 -5.40 25.66
CA ALA A 484 14.90 -4.62 26.89
C ALA A 484 16.19 -4.96 27.66
N ALA A 485 16.51 -6.24 27.80
CA ALA A 485 17.73 -6.70 28.45
C ALA A 485 19.01 -6.30 27.69
N GLU A 486 19.03 -6.43 26.36
CA GLU A 486 20.14 -5.99 25.50
C GLU A 486 20.37 -4.49 25.59
N ASN A 487 19.31 -3.69 25.57
CA ASN A 487 19.40 -2.24 25.71
C ASN A 487 19.89 -1.83 27.09
N ALA A 488 19.39 -2.46 28.15
CA ALA A 488 19.86 -2.23 29.51
C ALA A 488 21.34 -2.59 29.67
N ALA A 489 21.78 -3.70 29.08
CA ALA A 489 23.18 -4.12 29.10
C ALA A 489 24.12 -3.11 28.42
N ASN A 490 23.65 -2.44 27.36
CA ASN A 490 24.37 -1.38 26.65
C ASN A 490 24.22 0.01 27.29
N SER A 491 23.50 0.12 28.41
CA SER A 491 23.26 1.36 29.13
C SER A 491 23.96 1.40 30.49
N THR A 492 24.00 2.59 31.11
CA THR A 492 24.44 2.76 32.50
C THR A 492 23.38 2.33 33.52
N GLY A 493 22.11 2.24 33.12
CA GLY A 493 21.01 1.78 33.95
C GLY A 493 20.96 0.26 34.05
N LYS A 494 20.72 -0.28 35.24
CA LYS A 494 20.54 -1.73 35.48
C LYS A 494 19.09 -2.12 35.75
N ASP A 495 18.19 -1.15 35.88
CA ASP A 495 16.75 -1.40 35.93
C ASP A 495 16.23 -1.73 34.54
N LEU A 496 15.58 -2.87 34.39
CA LEU A 496 15.03 -3.35 33.12
C LEU A 496 13.70 -2.67 32.76
N LEU A 497 12.94 -2.22 33.76
CA LEU A 497 11.58 -1.74 33.56
C LEU A 497 11.48 -0.54 32.59
N PRO A 498 12.37 0.46 32.64
CA PRO A 498 12.36 1.57 31.67
C PRO A 498 12.55 1.11 30.22
N PHE A 499 13.40 0.10 29.98
CA PHE A 499 13.66 -0.44 28.64
C PHE A 499 12.55 -1.36 28.14
N LEU A 500 11.75 -1.90 29.05
CA LEU A 500 10.64 -2.80 28.74
C LEU A 500 9.33 -2.03 28.44
N THR A 501 9.12 -0.91 29.12
CA THR A 501 7.86 -0.14 29.08
C THR A 501 7.39 0.19 27.66
N GLU A 502 8.28 0.63 26.78
CA GLU A 502 7.91 1.02 25.41
C GLU A 502 7.42 -0.17 24.57
N GLY A 503 8.18 -1.27 24.55
CA GLY A 503 7.80 -2.49 23.83
C GLY A 503 6.53 -3.13 24.40
N PHE A 504 6.41 -3.19 25.73
CA PHE A 504 5.19 -3.63 26.41
C PHE A 504 3.98 -2.78 25.99
N THR A 505 4.10 -1.45 26.06
CA THR A 505 3.01 -0.53 25.74
C THR A 505 2.62 -0.66 24.27
N ALA A 506 3.60 -0.78 23.37
CA ALA A 506 3.35 -0.96 21.95
C ALA A 506 2.55 -2.24 21.67
N ALA A 507 2.93 -3.38 22.26
CA ALA A 507 2.19 -4.63 22.11
C ALA A 507 0.80 -4.56 22.77
N ALA A 508 0.70 -4.07 24.01
CA ALA A 508 -0.55 -4.00 24.77
C ALA A 508 -1.59 -3.07 24.13
N MET A 509 -1.14 -1.98 23.47
CA MET A 509 -2.01 -1.02 22.80
C MET A 509 -2.18 -1.28 21.30
N ALA A 510 -1.60 -2.37 20.78
CA ALA A 510 -1.54 -2.68 19.34
C ALA A 510 -1.00 -1.51 18.49
N LYS A 511 0.06 -0.85 18.98
CA LYS A 511 0.67 0.30 18.31
C LYS A 511 1.48 -0.16 17.10
N VAL A 512 1.07 0.34 15.93
CA VAL A 512 1.75 0.13 14.64
C VAL A 512 2.58 1.37 14.32
N GLY A 513 3.88 1.18 14.08
CA GLY A 513 4.72 2.24 13.53
C GLY A 513 4.25 2.56 12.11
N THR A 514 4.04 3.83 11.79
CA THR A 514 3.50 4.28 10.49
C THR A 514 4.59 4.64 9.47
N SER A 515 5.84 4.32 9.79
CA SER A 515 7.03 4.42 8.94
C SER A 515 8.12 3.53 9.51
N ALA A 516 9.13 3.20 8.70
CA ALA A 516 10.32 2.50 9.19
C ALA A 516 11.00 3.27 10.34
N LEU A 517 11.04 4.60 10.28
CA LEU A 517 11.62 5.45 11.34
C LEU A 517 10.83 5.37 12.65
N GLU A 518 9.50 5.32 12.58
CA GLU A 518 8.67 5.14 13.77
C GLU A 518 8.78 3.72 14.32
N SER A 519 8.79 2.69 13.45
CA SER A 519 8.99 1.31 13.85
C SER A 519 10.35 1.07 14.54
N LYS A 520 11.39 1.81 14.13
CA LYS A 520 12.69 1.85 14.83
C LYS A 520 12.55 2.41 16.25
N LYS A 521 11.84 3.53 16.43
CA LYS A 521 11.57 4.10 17.77
C LYS A 521 10.79 3.13 18.66
N LEU A 522 9.80 2.44 18.10
CA LEU A 522 9.02 1.42 18.82
C LEU A 522 9.80 0.14 19.14
N GLY A 523 11.04 0.01 18.66
CA GLY A 523 11.90 -1.14 18.95
C GLY A 523 11.68 -2.36 18.04
N TYR A 524 10.85 -2.25 16.99
CA TYR A 524 10.67 -3.32 16.00
C TYR A 524 11.85 -3.41 15.02
N LEU A 525 12.60 -2.31 14.84
CA LEU A 525 13.84 -2.28 14.06
C LEU A 525 15.04 -1.96 14.96
N LEU A 526 16.20 -2.45 14.56
CA LEU A 526 17.49 -2.14 15.15
C LEU A 526 18.09 -0.89 14.51
N GLU A 527 19.05 -0.26 15.20
CA GLU A 527 19.78 0.88 14.62
C GLU A 527 20.55 0.52 13.35
N SER A 528 21.08 -0.71 13.31
CA SER A 528 21.83 -1.27 12.18
C SER A 528 20.97 -1.66 10.98
N ASP A 529 19.64 -1.66 11.10
CA ASP A 529 18.75 -2.00 9.98
C ASP A 529 18.73 -0.91 8.91
N VAL A 530 18.59 -1.34 7.66
CA VAL A 530 18.66 -0.43 6.50
C VAL A 530 17.26 0.06 6.15
N ILE A 531 17.11 1.37 6.04
CA ILE A 531 15.86 2.00 5.57
C ILE A 531 16.07 2.45 4.13
N VAL A 532 15.24 1.91 3.23
CA VAL A 532 15.28 2.21 1.80
C VAL A 532 14.13 3.16 1.46
N PRO A 533 14.38 4.37 0.94
CA PRO A 533 13.30 5.28 0.56
C PRO A 533 12.39 4.73 -0.55
N HIS A 534 12.99 4.16 -1.60
CA HIS A 534 12.25 3.65 -2.76
C HIS A 534 11.90 2.16 -2.63
N LYS A 535 10.61 1.81 -2.65
CA LYS A 535 10.14 0.42 -2.46
C LYS A 535 10.67 -0.55 -3.52
N ASP A 536 10.89 -0.11 -4.75
CA ASP A 536 11.37 -0.99 -5.83
C ASP A 536 12.89 -1.22 -5.79
N GLU A 537 13.63 -0.48 -4.95
CA GLU A 537 15.04 -0.76 -4.67
C GLU A 537 15.25 -1.78 -3.54
N LEU A 538 14.16 -2.17 -2.87
CA LEU A 538 14.21 -2.95 -1.64
C LEU A 538 14.87 -4.32 -1.83
N LEU A 539 14.47 -5.06 -2.87
CA LEU A 539 15.03 -6.38 -3.16
C LEU A 539 16.52 -6.29 -3.48
N PHE A 540 16.92 -5.32 -4.31
CA PHE A 540 18.32 -5.08 -4.65
C PHE A 540 19.16 -4.85 -3.38
N VAL A 541 18.70 -3.97 -2.48
CA VAL A 541 19.42 -3.69 -1.24
C VAL A 541 19.46 -4.93 -0.33
N ALA A 542 18.36 -5.67 -0.21
CA ALA A 542 18.28 -6.88 0.61
C ALA A 542 19.23 -7.99 0.13
N LEU A 543 19.29 -8.24 -1.18
CA LEU A 543 20.24 -9.18 -1.78
C LEU A 543 21.68 -8.78 -1.48
N ASN A 544 22.03 -7.51 -1.68
CA ASN A 544 23.37 -7.01 -1.40
C ASN A 544 23.73 -7.07 0.10
N GLU A 545 22.79 -6.79 1.01
CA GLU A 545 23.00 -6.95 2.46
C GLU A 545 23.26 -8.41 2.83
N ALA A 546 22.51 -9.36 2.26
CA ALA A 546 22.74 -10.79 2.49
C ALA A 546 24.15 -11.21 2.06
N LYS A 547 24.55 -10.85 0.83
CA LYS A 547 25.88 -11.13 0.29
C LYS A 547 26.99 -10.47 1.11
N ALA A 548 26.80 -9.22 1.52
CA ALA A 548 27.78 -8.49 2.34
C ALA A 548 27.95 -9.13 3.71
N LEU A 549 26.86 -9.50 4.38
CA LEU A 549 26.92 -10.23 5.65
C LEU A 549 27.69 -11.55 5.48
N PHE A 550 27.35 -12.35 4.46
CA PHE A 550 28.03 -13.61 4.18
C PHE A 550 29.53 -13.42 3.93
N ALA A 551 29.90 -12.53 3.01
CA ALA A 551 31.29 -12.24 2.64
C ALA A 551 32.12 -11.68 3.82
N SER A 552 31.48 -10.96 4.74
CA SER A 552 32.11 -10.47 5.98
C SER A 552 32.28 -11.54 7.07
N GLY A 553 31.88 -12.79 6.80
CA GLY A 553 32.02 -13.91 7.72
C GLY A 553 30.88 -14.02 8.74
N TYR A 554 29.64 -13.72 8.33
CA TYR A 554 28.44 -13.82 9.17
C TYR A 554 28.43 -15.06 10.08
N ARG A 555 28.03 -14.85 11.34
CA ARG A 555 27.72 -15.90 12.29
C ARG A 555 26.43 -15.57 13.00
N ALA A 556 25.62 -16.60 13.24
CA ALA A 556 24.45 -16.48 14.09
C ALA A 556 24.81 -15.86 15.45
N PRO A 557 23.91 -15.07 16.06
CA PRO A 557 24.08 -14.67 17.45
C PRO A 557 24.21 -15.91 18.34
N LEU A 558 25.00 -15.82 19.40
CA LEU A 558 25.10 -16.91 20.37
C LEU A 558 23.80 -17.01 21.17
N LYS A 559 23.31 -18.23 21.37
CA LYS A 559 22.27 -18.51 22.37
C LYS A 559 22.78 -18.09 23.75
N ARG A 560 22.03 -17.23 24.43
CA ARG A 560 22.40 -16.66 25.74
C ARG A 560 21.17 -16.51 26.60
N GLN A 561 21.35 -16.65 27.90
CA GLN A 561 20.36 -16.22 28.86
C GLN A 561 20.48 -14.71 29.12
N PHE A 562 19.36 -14.07 29.43
CA PHE A 562 19.27 -12.65 29.73
C PHE A 562 18.33 -12.39 30.92
N PRO A 563 18.56 -11.31 31.69
CA PRO A 563 17.76 -11.02 32.86
C PRO A 563 16.36 -10.51 32.48
N VAL A 564 15.36 -10.86 33.28
CA VAL A 564 13.98 -10.35 33.16
C VAL A 564 13.58 -9.48 34.36
N ALA A 565 12.57 -8.64 34.16
CA ALA A 565 12.08 -7.72 35.19
C ALA A 565 11.42 -8.42 36.39
N GLY A 566 10.95 -9.66 36.22
CA GLY A 566 10.40 -10.50 37.27
C GLY A 566 9.16 -9.93 37.96
N ARG A 567 8.84 -10.47 39.14
CA ARG A 567 7.65 -10.12 39.94
C ARG A 567 7.51 -8.63 40.24
N SER A 568 8.62 -7.93 40.52
CA SER A 568 8.57 -6.50 40.84
C SER A 568 8.17 -5.67 39.62
N GLY A 569 8.77 -5.91 38.45
CA GLY A 569 8.38 -5.27 37.20
C GLY A 569 6.93 -5.58 36.82
N LEU A 570 6.52 -6.85 36.97
CA LEU A 570 5.14 -7.28 36.74
C LEU A 570 4.14 -6.52 37.62
N ALA A 571 4.43 -6.36 38.92
CA ALA A 571 3.57 -5.63 39.85
C ALA A 571 3.42 -4.15 39.45
N THR A 572 4.51 -3.49 39.05
CA THR A 572 4.48 -2.08 38.61
C THR A 572 3.65 -1.91 37.33
N ILE A 573 3.84 -2.77 36.33
CA ILE A 573 3.05 -2.74 35.09
C ILE A 573 1.58 -2.99 35.38
N LYS A 574 1.26 -3.99 36.21
CA LYS A 574 -0.14 -4.26 36.63
C LYS A 574 -0.78 -3.07 37.33
N GLY A 575 -0.05 -2.38 38.21
CA GLY A 575 -0.54 -1.14 38.84
C GLY A 575 -0.92 -0.08 37.81
N THR A 576 -0.13 0.08 36.74
CA THR A 576 -0.44 1.00 35.64
C THR A 576 -1.69 0.56 34.88
N LEU A 577 -1.83 -0.73 34.58
CA LEU A 577 -3.01 -1.28 33.92
C LEU A 577 -4.29 -1.12 34.75
N VAL A 578 -4.22 -1.26 36.08
CA VAL A 578 -5.34 -1.00 36.99
C VAL A 578 -5.80 0.45 36.86
N ASN A 579 -4.87 1.41 36.89
CA ASN A 579 -5.19 2.83 36.72
C ASN A 579 -5.85 3.11 35.36
N MET A 580 -5.39 2.48 34.28
CA MET A 580 -5.98 2.63 32.95
C MET A 580 -7.41 2.08 32.89
N ARG A 581 -7.66 0.91 33.50
CA ARG A 581 -8.97 0.28 33.55
C ARG A 581 -9.96 1.13 34.35
N ASP A 582 -9.58 1.51 35.56
CA ASP A 582 -10.46 2.24 36.49
C ASP A 582 -10.66 3.70 36.03
N GLY A 583 -9.72 4.25 35.26
CA GLY A 583 -9.86 5.51 34.54
C GLY A 583 -10.69 5.43 33.25
N GLY A 584 -11.16 4.24 32.84
CA GLY A 584 -11.99 4.06 31.65
C GLY A 584 -11.24 4.09 30.32
N PHE A 585 -9.91 4.00 30.32
CA PHE A 585 -9.09 4.01 29.10
C PHE A 585 -9.06 2.65 28.39
N ILE A 586 -9.21 1.56 29.14
CA ILE A 586 -9.20 0.17 28.63
C ILE A 586 -10.35 -0.63 29.24
N SER A 587 -10.87 -1.63 28.51
CA SER A 587 -11.92 -2.51 29.04
C SER A 587 -11.37 -3.44 30.13
N ALA A 588 -12.26 -4.07 30.90
CA ALA A 588 -11.87 -5.12 31.84
C ALA A 588 -11.17 -6.30 31.14
N TYR A 589 -11.52 -6.55 29.86
CA TYR A 589 -10.90 -7.60 29.08
C TYR A 589 -9.54 -7.17 28.49
N ASP A 590 -9.42 -5.91 28.05
CA ASP A 590 -8.13 -5.35 27.65
C ASP A 590 -7.13 -5.35 28.82
N TYR A 591 -7.60 -5.10 30.05
CA TYR A 591 -6.80 -5.27 31.27
C TYR A 591 -6.31 -6.72 31.45
N PHE A 592 -7.17 -7.71 31.22
CA PHE A 592 -6.81 -9.13 31.33
C PHE A 592 -5.74 -9.51 30.31
N ILE A 593 -5.91 -9.14 29.04
CA ILE A 593 -4.91 -9.37 27.98
C ILE A 593 -3.60 -8.64 28.30
N GLY A 594 -3.67 -7.37 28.74
CA GLY A 594 -2.51 -6.60 29.15
C GLY A 594 -1.75 -7.25 30.31
N CYS A 595 -2.44 -7.88 31.26
CA CYS A 595 -1.82 -8.66 32.34
C CYS A 595 -1.09 -9.91 31.83
N GLN A 596 -1.64 -10.59 30.81
CA GLN A 596 -0.99 -11.74 30.17
C GLN A 596 0.29 -11.30 29.45
N ILE A 597 0.24 -10.21 28.67
CA ILE A 597 1.42 -9.63 28.03
C ILE A 597 2.48 -9.27 29.08
N ALA A 598 2.09 -8.54 30.13
CA ALA A 598 2.98 -8.13 31.22
C ALA A 598 3.63 -9.35 31.89
N TRP A 599 2.86 -10.41 32.13
CA TRP A 599 3.35 -11.64 32.73
C TRP A 599 4.43 -12.30 31.87
N VAL A 600 4.22 -12.41 30.54
CA VAL A 600 5.21 -12.98 29.62
C VAL A 600 6.47 -12.10 29.56
N VAL A 601 6.34 -10.80 29.29
CA VAL A 601 7.52 -9.94 29.09
C VAL A 601 8.36 -9.73 30.35
N CYS A 602 7.77 -9.92 31.53
CA CYS A 602 8.50 -9.91 32.80
C CYS A 602 9.10 -11.27 33.18
N GLY A 603 8.93 -12.32 32.36
CA GLY A 603 9.44 -13.66 32.60
C GLY A 603 8.64 -14.49 33.60
N GLY A 604 7.36 -14.17 33.77
CA GLY A 604 6.44 -14.95 34.60
C GLY A 604 6.58 -14.67 36.09
N ASP A 605 6.53 -15.73 36.89
CA ASP A 605 6.59 -15.66 38.36
C ASP A 605 8.01 -15.95 38.89
N VAL A 606 8.99 -15.18 38.41
CA VAL A 606 10.40 -15.28 38.81
C VAL A 606 10.87 -14.01 39.50
N ASP A 607 11.97 -14.08 40.24
CA ASP A 607 12.55 -12.91 40.89
C ASP A 607 13.20 -11.99 39.85
N ALA A 608 13.21 -10.68 40.15
CA ALA A 608 13.82 -9.69 39.27
C ALA A 608 15.30 -9.99 39.04
N GLY A 609 15.75 -9.94 37.78
CA GLY A 609 17.11 -10.27 37.38
C GLY A 609 17.35 -11.76 37.12
N SER A 610 16.35 -12.62 37.29
CA SER A 610 16.45 -14.04 36.91
C SER A 610 16.84 -14.17 35.43
N LEU A 611 17.78 -15.07 35.14
CA LEU A 611 18.25 -15.32 33.78
C LEU A 611 17.35 -16.35 33.09
N VAL A 612 16.84 -16.00 31.92
CA VAL A 612 16.00 -16.86 31.08
C VAL A 612 16.48 -16.81 29.63
N ASP A 613 16.05 -17.75 28.80
CA ASP A 613 16.33 -17.76 27.36
C ASP A 613 15.04 -17.47 26.53
N GLU A 614 15.20 -17.40 25.21
CA GLU A 614 14.07 -17.17 24.30
C GLU A 614 13.06 -18.31 24.35
N GLU A 615 13.51 -19.58 24.42
CA GLU A 615 12.62 -20.75 24.51
C GLU A 615 11.74 -20.72 25.78
N TYR A 616 12.28 -20.27 26.91
CA TYR A 616 11.54 -20.09 28.15
C TYR A 616 10.41 -19.07 27.97
N LEU A 617 10.71 -17.88 27.45
CA LEU A 617 9.70 -16.83 27.26
C LEU A 617 8.65 -17.22 26.23
N MET A 618 9.07 -17.84 25.13
CA MET A 618 8.17 -18.40 24.12
C MET A 618 7.22 -19.44 24.71
N THR A 619 7.67 -20.21 25.72
CA THR A 619 6.79 -21.15 26.44
C THR A 619 5.74 -20.44 27.30
N LEU A 620 6.10 -19.33 27.96
CA LEU A 620 5.11 -18.49 28.64
C LEU A 620 4.14 -17.84 27.65
N GLU A 621 4.65 -17.41 26.50
CA GLU A 621 3.87 -16.82 25.42
C GLU A 621 2.79 -17.79 24.90
N ARG A 622 3.17 -19.04 24.56
CA ARG A 622 2.19 -20.08 24.15
C ARG A 622 1.14 -20.35 25.22
N LYS A 623 1.55 -20.37 26.48
CA LYS A 623 0.62 -20.57 27.60
C LYS A 623 -0.40 -19.44 27.69
N ALA A 624 0.05 -18.18 27.59
CA ALA A 624 -0.81 -17.01 27.58
C ALA A 624 -1.72 -16.99 26.35
N PHE A 625 -1.19 -17.34 25.19
CA PHE A 625 -1.95 -17.47 23.94
C PHE A 625 -3.06 -18.50 24.07
N GLY A 626 -2.76 -19.70 24.56
CA GLY A 626 -3.73 -20.76 24.78
C GLY A 626 -4.81 -20.41 25.81
N GLU A 627 -4.43 -19.72 26.90
CA GLU A 627 -5.39 -19.23 27.90
C GLU A 627 -6.37 -18.21 27.30
N LEU A 628 -5.86 -17.28 26.48
CA LEU A 628 -6.69 -16.30 25.79
C LEU A 628 -7.57 -16.94 24.72
N LEU A 629 -7.04 -17.87 23.93
CA LEU A 629 -7.82 -18.58 22.90
C LEU A 629 -8.98 -19.38 23.48
N GLY A 630 -8.80 -19.95 24.68
CA GLY A 630 -9.87 -20.62 25.44
C GLY A 630 -10.94 -19.69 26.00
N ASN A 631 -10.73 -18.37 25.97
CA ASN A 631 -11.66 -17.40 26.54
C ASN A 631 -12.77 -17.01 25.53
N PRO A 632 -14.06 -17.03 25.94
CA PRO A 632 -15.17 -16.66 25.07
C PRO A 632 -15.07 -15.25 24.47
N LYS A 633 -14.51 -14.28 25.20
CA LYS A 633 -14.37 -12.91 24.71
C LYS A 633 -13.36 -12.78 23.57
N THR A 634 -12.28 -13.56 23.59
CA THR A 634 -11.34 -13.67 22.47
C THR A 634 -11.98 -14.35 21.28
N GLN A 635 -12.74 -15.42 21.49
CA GLN A 635 -13.45 -16.09 20.40
C GLN A 635 -14.45 -15.13 19.72
N GLU A 636 -15.15 -14.29 20.49
CA GLU A 636 -16.01 -13.24 19.95
C GLU A 636 -15.22 -12.20 19.13
N ARG A 637 -14.04 -11.76 19.63
CA ARG A 637 -13.15 -10.84 18.89
C ARG A 637 -12.66 -11.44 17.58
N ILE A 638 -12.22 -12.70 17.58
CA ILE A 638 -11.78 -13.44 16.39
C ILE A 638 -12.93 -13.56 15.39
N MET A 639 -14.11 -14.04 15.83
CA MET A 639 -15.28 -14.16 14.96
C MET A 639 -15.71 -12.81 14.38
N GLY A 640 -15.71 -11.75 15.18
CA GLY A 640 -16.04 -10.41 14.72
C GLY A 640 -15.05 -9.86 13.69
N MET A 641 -13.75 -10.10 13.88
CA MET A 641 -12.72 -9.75 12.91
C MET A 641 -12.91 -10.52 11.60
N MET A 642 -13.22 -11.82 11.66
CA MET A 642 -13.43 -12.65 10.47
C MET A 642 -14.70 -12.29 9.70
N GLN A 643 -15.79 -11.96 10.40
CA GLN A 643 -17.07 -11.62 9.77
C GLN A 643 -17.12 -10.18 9.25
N ASN A 644 -16.60 -9.23 10.03
CA ASN A 644 -16.83 -7.80 9.80
C ASN A 644 -15.54 -7.01 9.49
N GLY A 645 -14.37 -7.67 9.51
CA GLY A 645 -13.06 -7.03 9.33
C GLY A 645 -12.71 -6.04 10.44
N LYS A 646 -13.41 -6.09 11.58
CA LYS A 646 -13.23 -5.16 12.71
C LYS A 646 -13.29 -5.93 14.03
N PRO A 647 -12.38 -5.64 14.96
CA PRO A 647 -12.43 -6.26 16.27
C PRO A 647 -13.57 -5.70 17.12
N VAL A 648 -14.21 -6.58 17.89
CA VAL A 648 -15.26 -6.23 18.85
C VAL A 648 -14.59 -5.74 20.14
N ARG A 649 -14.95 -4.56 20.65
CA ARG A 649 -14.46 -4.09 21.96
C ARG A 649 -15.44 -4.52 23.06
N ASN A 650 -15.22 -5.73 23.58
CA ASN A 650 -15.97 -6.38 24.66
C ASN A 650 -15.21 -6.42 26.00
#